data_AF-A0AAU9WUW4-F1
#
_entry.id   AF-A0AAU9WUW4-F1
#
_cell.length_a   1.000
_cell.length_b   1.000
_cell.length_c   1.000
_cell.angle_alpha   90.00
_cell.angle_beta   90.00
_cell.angle_gamma   90.00
#
_symmetry.space_group_name_H-M   'P 1'
#
loop_
_entity.id
_entity.type
_entity.pdbx_description
1 polymer ?
#
loop_
_entity_poly.entity_id
_entity_poly.type
_entity_poly.pdbx_seq_one_letter_code
_entity_poly.pdbx_strand_id
1 'polypeptide(L)'
;MSSKFASRKKNNRQSRLLQALRDFTAADTCYSDGANPLSFRIGEIFTFLSRRDNYWVNVERTVWRHNPLLKTKEYLTVERGIVPVDYIIEMDVQENEGMSSRKEENCPVSSGDHDEASHDNIFELRTERDGLAEEVEQLKRKLDEAYKENATLHERSAQEYKHNLQLVHQLLQQYYAVGETMVSTKEQLAIAQESLIEEQKRSRQYQKQVEDIKSQINKSGNKSAIKLLEKIIQKETKSQANGLIQKTRSESSSDDLMLSCALCHEKMRVGDLASHSKVCSSKDTDKRPTTPTTPGTDMLRVTVTCSETDEKNTTFKVVTKTTHEDYKFSDYEVYRSEGDFEWLQSALEEACPERIVPPMVSHSSLHGKMREGQRFLSRICAHKILRKHHLLNLFLTGEGQDVQKAREELDKKKRKVNNVAEKTLKQEPCDQNAPVIKCQRYLEKFAENLDGLITHLEDSLNKNTVDGPGVWFKSLAEFEPAETYLKVATEALSKICIELENNRETAEEKLIVNDLRSVHHYVKSAEVLLQRVQTAVEMFLHWDKEVRNYEQMKNPGSDEDNPDHASQTQKWAEANSNCADAKTNLEFLCKDLSSELAHFDWRKEVELREILIEYSELRSEHFEKVQSKWFGVKLMVEAPIAPEVRAIKCVEDS
;
A
#
# COMPACT_ATOMS: atom_id res chain seq x y z
N MET A 1 55.54 -42.02 -19.52
CA MET A 1 55.25 -43.28 -18.82
C MET A 1 53.79 -43.30 -18.42
N SER A 2 53.18 -44.45 -18.63
CA SER A 2 51.80 -44.88 -18.41
C SER A 2 51.00 -44.25 -17.27
N SER A 3 49.75 -43.88 -17.59
CA SER A 3 48.50 -44.40 -17.01
C SER A 3 48.54 -44.91 -15.57
N LYS A 4 47.64 -44.39 -14.72
CA LYS A 4 46.57 -45.21 -14.12
C LYS A 4 45.42 -44.37 -13.56
N PHE A 5 44.26 -44.51 -14.20
CA PHE A 5 42.94 -44.22 -13.66
C PHE A 5 42.74 -44.98 -12.34
N ALA A 6 42.22 -44.31 -11.32
CA ALA A 6 41.61 -44.93 -10.14
C ALA A 6 40.15 -44.47 -10.03
N SER A 7 39.27 -45.33 -10.54
CA SER A 7 37.95 -45.71 -10.02
C SER A 7 37.15 -44.68 -9.20
N ARG A 8 36.04 -44.22 -9.79
CA ARG A 8 34.86 -43.67 -9.09
C ARG A 8 34.36 -44.67 -8.04
N LYS A 9 34.64 -44.42 -6.75
CA LYS A 9 33.81 -44.96 -5.66
C LYS A 9 32.52 -44.14 -5.58
N LYS A 10 31.40 -44.74 -5.99
CA LYS A 10 30.06 -44.30 -5.59
C LYS A 10 29.96 -44.49 -4.07
N ASN A 11 30.16 -43.43 -3.30
CA ASN A 11 29.83 -43.43 -1.89
C ASN A 11 28.31 -43.32 -1.75
N ASN A 12 27.66 -44.40 -1.30
CA ASN A 12 26.36 -44.34 -0.64
C ASN A 12 26.51 -43.42 0.59
N ARG A 13 26.03 -42.17 0.52
CA ARG A 13 26.00 -41.29 1.68
C ARG A 13 24.74 -41.60 2.48
N GLN A 14 24.91 -42.09 3.71
CA GLN A 14 23.86 -42.04 4.73
C GLN A 14 23.35 -40.60 4.85
N SER A 15 22.02 -40.45 4.88
CA SER A 15 21.33 -39.17 5.06
C SER A 15 21.70 -38.60 6.43
N ARG A 16 22.34 -37.43 6.46
CA ARG A 16 22.69 -36.75 7.71
C ARG A 16 21.44 -36.11 8.31
N LEU A 17 21.13 -36.42 9.56
CA LEU A 17 19.98 -35.86 10.27
C LEU A 17 20.40 -34.65 11.09
N LEU A 18 19.55 -33.63 11.08
CA LEU A 18 19.73 -32.37 11.78
C LEU A 18 18.56 -32.16 12.74
N GLN A 19 18.81 -31.62 13.93
CA GLN A 19 17.76 -31.29 14.89
C GLN A 19 17.75 -29.79 15.19
N ALA A 20 16.56 -29.19 15.24
CA ALA A 20 16.37 -27.80 15.66
C ALA A 20 16.73 -27.60 17.14
N LEU A 21 17.57 -26.60 17.41
CA LEU A 21 17.96 -26.19 18.77
C LEU A 21 17.15 -25.00 19.29
N ARG A 22 16.41 -24.30 18.42
CA ARG A 22 15.60 -23.12 18.76
C ARG A 22 14.38 -23.06 17.85
N ASP A 23 13.36 -22.31 18.29
CA ASP A 23 12.22 -21.98 17.45
C ASP A 23 12.63 -20.97 16.38
N PHE A 24 12.08 -21.13 15.18
CA PHE A 24 12.30 -20.24 14.05
C PHE A 24 11.01 -20.04 13.25
N THR A 25 10.68 -18.77 12.96
CA THR A 25 9.49 -18.39 12.20
C THR A 25 9.90 -17.79 10.86
N ALA A 26 9.52 -18.43 9.77
CA ALA A 26 9.85 -18.00 8.41
C ALA A 26 9.26 -16.63 8.03
N ALA A 27 8.15 -16.22 8.67
CA ALA A 27 7.47 -14.95 8.40
C ALA A 27 8.31 -13.72 8.77
N ASP A 28 9.31 -13.87 9.65
CA ASP A 28 10.16 -12.78 10.11
C ASP A 28 11.38 -12.56 9.20
N THR A 29 11.52 -13.37 8.15
CA THR A 29 12.62 -13.28 7.18
C THR A 29 12.09 -13.00 5.77
N CYS A 30 12.37 -11.80 5.25
CA CYS A 30 12.04 -11.42 3.87
C CYS A 30 13.17 -11.84 2.91
N TYR A 31 12.82 -12.58 1.85
CA TYR A 31 13.73 -12.96 0.78
C TYR A 31 13.23 -12.45 -0.57
N SER A 32 14.10 -11.77 -1.32
CA SER A 32 13.81 -11.24 -2.66
C SER A 32 14.15 -12.22 -3.79
N ASP A 33 14.72 -13.40 -3.48
CA ASP A 33 15.26 -14.36 -4.45
C ASP A 33 14.44 -15.67 -4.57
N GLY A 34 13.23 -15.71 -4.00
CA GLY A 34 12.35 -16.89 -4.05
C GLY A 34 12.75 -18.03 -3.10
N ALA A 35 13.61 -17.77 -2.13
CA ALA A 35 13.93 -18.72 -1.07
C ALA A 35 12.69 -19.13 -0.24
N ASN A 36 12.61 -20.41 0.14
CA ASN A 36 11.51 -20.97 0.93
C ASN A 36 11.98 -21.37 2.34
N PRO A 37 12.12 -20.43 3.29
CA PRO A 37 12.45 -20.74 4.68
C PRO A 37 11.31 -21.53 5.34
N LEU A 38 11.65 -22.59 6.07
CA LEU A 38 10.66 -23.38 6.82
C LEU A 38 10.55 -22.85 8.25
N SER A 39 9.33 -22.61 8.75
CA SER A 39 9.09 -22.42 10.19
C SER A 39 9.18 -23.74 10.92
N PHE A 40 9.83 -23.77 12.08
CA PHE A 40 10.00 -24.97 12.90
C PHE A 40 10.15 -24.65 14.39
N ARG A 41 9.86 -25.65 15.23
CA ARG A 41 10.09 -25.57 16.67
C ARG A 41 11.33 -26.36 17.10
N ILE A 42 11.85 -26.00 18.27
CA ILE A 42 12.93 -26.73 18.94
C ILE A 42 12.60 -28.23 19.00
N GLY A 43 13.58 -29.06 18.67
CA GLY A 43 13.48 -30.52 18.67
C GLY A 43 13.01 -31.15 17.36
N GLU A 44 12.49 -30.37 16.39
CA GLU A 44 12.13 -30.90 15.06
C GLU A 44 13.36 -31.43 14.29
N ILE A 45 13.18 -32.51 13.54
CA ILE A 45 14.25 -33.22 12.83
C ILE A 45 14.11 -33.01 11.33
N PHE A 46 15.25 -32.74 10.69
CA PHE A 46 15.38 -32.57 9.24
C PHE A 46 16.43 -33.51 8.68
N THR A 47 16.25 -33.87 7.42
CA THR A 47 17.28 -34.51 6.60
C THR A 47 18.08 -33.44 5.87
N PHE A 48 19.40 -33.43 6.07
CA PHE A 48 20.30 -32.54 5.35
C PHE A 48 20.40 -32.94 3.87
N LEU A 49 20.11 -31.99 2.99
CA LEU A 49 20.26 -32.20 1.54
C LEU A 49 21.58 -31.60 1.04
N SER A 50 21.80 -30.31 1.29
CA SER A 50 23.00 -29.59 0.86
C SER A 50 23.19 -28.27 1.62
N ARG A 51 24.41 -27.73 1.62
CA ARG A 51 24.68 -26.39 2.17
C ARG A 51 24.39 -25.35 1.10
N ARG A 52 23.55 -24.37 1.40
CA ARG A 52 23.22 -23.27 0.47
C ARG A 52 24.30 -22.19 0.55
N ASP A 53 24.59 -21.74 1.76
CA ASP A 53 25.63 -20.76 2.06
C ASP A 53 26.16 -20.93 3.49
N ASN A 54 26.87 -19.94 4.02
CA ASN A 54 27.44 -20.02 5.37
C ASN A 54 26.38 -20.00 6.47
N TYR A 55 25.21 -19.43 6.21
CA TYR A 55 24.14 -19.17 7.17
C TYR A 55 22.94 -20.10 7.00
N TRP A 56 22.76 -20.72 5.83
CA TRP A 56 21.58 -21.53 5.49
C TRP A 56 21.93 -22.89 4.87
N VAL A 57 21.11 -23.89 5.20
CA VAL A 57 21.18 -25.24 4.63
C VAL A 57 19.85 -25.64 4.03
N ASN A 58 19.91 -26.37 2.92
CA ASN A 58 18.74 -26.99 2.31
C ASN A 58 18.43 -28.29 3.05
N VAL A 59 17.18 -28.42 3.47
CA VAL A 59 16.73 -29.54 4.29
C VAL A 59 15.36 -30.04 3.85
N GLU A 60 15.06 -31.27 4.27
CA GLU A 60 13.79 -31.93 4.04
C GLU A 60 13.24 -32.45 5.38
N ARG A 61 11.95 -32.24 5.67
CA ARG A 61 11.28 -32.88 6.81
C ARG A 61 10.00 -33.57 6.37
N THR A 62 9.65 -34.62 7.08
CA THR A 62 8.39 -35.34 6.88
C THR A 62 7.39 -34.88 7.93
N VAL A 63 6.29 -34.28 7.50
CA VAL A 63 5.26 -33.71 8.38
C VAL A 63 4.00 -34.57 8.30
N TRP A 64 3.45 -34.89 9.48
CA TRP A 64 2.19 -35.58 9.63
C TRP A 64 1.05 -34.55 9.62
N ARG A 65 0.23 -34.52 8.56
CA ARG A 65 -0.97 -33.66 8.54
C ARG A 65 -2.19 -34.46 8.98
N HIS A 66 -2.77 -34.10 10.12
CA HIS A 66 -4.12 -34.51 10.49
C HIS A 66 -5.13 -33.66 9.70
N ASN A 67 -5.96 -34.31 8.88
CA ASN A 67 -7.07 -33.66 8.19
C ASN A 67 -8.37 -33.89 9.00
N PRO A 68 -8.92 -32.89 9.70
CA PRO A 68 -10.08 -33.08 10.59
C PRO A 68 -11.37 -33.47 9.86
N LEU A 69 -11.43 -33.27 8.53
CA LEU A 69 -12.63 -33.45 7.71
C LEU A 69 -12.74 -34.85 7.09
N LEU A 70 -11.66 -35.62 7.07
CA LEU A 70 -11.63 -36.98 6.53
C LEU A 70 -11.27 -37.94 7.66
N LYS A 71 -12.28 -38.50 8.33
CA LYS A 71 -12.08 -39.65 9.21
C LYS A 71 -11.45 -40.77 8.36
N THR A 72 -10.14 -41.00 8.56
CA THR A 72 -9.23 -41.98 7.91
C THR A 72 -8.45 -41.56 6.66
N LYS A 73 -7.23 -41.03 6.86
CA LYS A 73 -5.92 -41.67 6.59
C LYS A 73 -4.83 -40.60 6.75
N GLU A 74 -3.84 -40.89 7.60
CA GLU A 74 -2.64 -40.06 7.76
C GLU A 74 -1.78 -40.19 6.50
N TYR A 75 -1.40 -39.06 5.90
CA TYR A 75 -0.46 -39.03 4.78
C TYR A 75 0.83 -38.32 5.22
N LEU A 76 1.96 -38.96 4.91
CA LEU A 76 3.29 -38.39 5.09
C LEU A 76 3.54 -37.39 3.96
N THR A 77 3.50 -36.10 4.28
CA THR A 77 3.91 -35.05 3.33
C THR A 77 5.35 -34.64 3.60
N VAL A 78 6.17 -34.64 2.55
CA VAL A 78 7.57 -34.24 2.61
C VAL A 78 7.67 -32.76 2.23
N GLU A 79 8.17 -31.94 3.15
CA GLU A 79 8.41 -30.50 2.95
C GLU A 79 9.91 -30.25 2.75
N ARG A 80 10.26 -29.51 1.70
CA ARG A 80 11.63 -29.07 1.41
C ARG A 80 11.75 -27.56 1.52
N GLY A 81 12.85 -27.10 2.08
CA GLY A 81 13.14 -25.67 2.18
C GLY A 81 14.49 -25.43 2.83
N ILE A 82 14.69 -24.22 3.33
CA ILE A 82 15.94 -23.84 4.00
C ILE A 82 15.73 -23.59 5.49
N VAL A 83 16.76 -23.89 6.27
CA VAL A 83 16.83 -23.57 7.70
C VAL A 83 18.18 -22.94 8.04
N PRO A 84 18.25 -22.05 9.05
CA PRO A 84 19.48 -21.38 9.43
C PRO A 84 20.42 -22.35 10.14
N VAL A 85 21.71 -22.32 9.76
CA VAL A 85 22.78 -23.18 10.32
C VAL A 85 22.91 -23.03 11.83
N ASP A 86 22.78 -21.81 12.35
CA ASP A 86 22.94 -21.52 13.78
C ASP A 86 21.77 -22.04 14.65
N TYR A 87 20.70 -22.52 14.02
CA TYR A 87 19.48 -22.98 14.70
C TYR A 87 19.36 -24.51 14.73
N ILE A 88 20.34 -25.23 14.20
CA ILE A 88 20.32 -26.69 14.04
C ILE A 88 21.63 -27.34 14.50
N ILE A 89 21.58 -28.63 14.84
CA ILE A 89 22.75 -29.45 15.15
C ILE A 89 22.68 -30.79 14.43
N GLU A 90 23.83 -31.34 14.02
CA GLU A 90 23.90 -32.68 13.42
C GLU A 90 23.72 -33.75 14.50
N MET A 91 22.86 -34.73 14.23
CA MET A 91 22.57 -35.84 15.13
C MET A 91 23.57 -36.98 14.90
N ASP A 92 24.18 -37.49 15.97
CA ASP A 92 24.94 -38.73 15.92
C ASP A 92 23.97 -39.92 15.82
N VAL A 93 23.92 -40.57 14.65
CA VAL A 93 23.08 -41.76 14.46
C VAL A 93 23.75 -42.96 15.15
N GLN A 94 23.23 -43.37 16.31
CA GLN A 94 23.56 -44.69 16.87
C GLN A 94 22.95 -45.77 15.99
N GLU A 95 23.82 -46.64 15.45
CA GLU A 95 23.45 -47.82 14.67
C GLU A 95 22.54 -48.73 15.49
N ASN A 96 21.28 -48.87 15.08
CA ASN A 96 20.44 -49.99 15.48
C ASN A 96 20.30 -50.93 14.28
N GLU A 97 20.99 -52.06 14.39
CA GLU A 97 20.84 -53.24 13.54
C GLU A 97 19.40 -53.78 13.65
N GLY A 98 18.77 -54.09 12.51
CA GLY A 98 17.61 -54.99 12.50
C GLY A 98 16.65 -54.81 11.33
N MET A 99 16.56 -55.85 10.49
CA MET A 99 15.45 -56.19 9.58
C MET A 99 15.24 -55.24 8.37
N SER A 100 14.95 -55.67 7.15
CA SER A 100 14.82 -56.99 6.51
C SER A 100 14.70 -56.72 4.99
N SER A 101 15.26 -57.65 4.21
CA SER A 101 15.08 -57.95 2.77
C SER A 101 13.93 -57.30 1.97
N ARG A 102 14.20 -56.95 0.70
CA ARG A 102 13.68 -57.65 -0.50
C ARG A 102 14.24 -57.13 -1.83
N LYS A 103 14.31 -58.04 -2.80
CA LYS A 103 14.91 -57.98 -4.14
C LYS A 103 13.94 -57.44 -5.20
N GLU A 104 14.46 -56.83 -6.26
CA GLU A 104 13.90 -56.77 -7.63
C GLU A 104 15.09 -56.96 -8.59
N GLU A 105 15.32 -58.15 -9.15
CA GLU A 105 14.76 -58.72 -10.41
C GLU A 105 15.09 -57.93 -11.69
N ASN A 106 16.12 -58.44 -12.39
CA ASN A 106 16.48 -58.13 -13.77
C ASN A 106 15.64 -58.97 -14.75
N CYS A 107 15.33 -58.42 -15.93
CA CYS A 107 15.00 -59.20 -17.13
C CYS A 107 15.72 -58.65 -18.38
N PRO A 108 15.98 -59.48 -19.41
CA PRO A 108 17.22 -59.45 -20.18
C PRO A 108 17.06 -58.95 -21.64
N VAL A 109 18.18 -58.51 -22.23
CA VAL A 109 18.29 -58.20 -23.67
C VAL A 109 18.81 -59.41 -24.44
N SER A 110 18.12 -59.77 -25.52
CA SER A 110 18.52 -60.78 -26.51
C SER A 110 19.08 -60.10 -27.77
N SER A 111 20.15 -60.67 -28.29
CA SER A 111 20.85 -60.37 -29.54
C SER A 111 20.13 -60.86 -30.80
N GLY A 112 20.40 -60.23 -31.95
CA GLY A 112 20.13 -60.76 -33.30
C GLY A 112 20.32 -59.71 -34.42
N ASP A 113 21.15 -60.04 -35.40
CA ASP A 113 21.76 -59.20 -36.47
C ASP A 113 20.91 -58.94 -37.75
N HIS A 114 21.48 -58.08 -38.63
CA HIS A 114 21.23 -57.81 -40.08
C HIS A 114 20.19 -56.70 -40.42
N ASP A 115 20.39 -55.71 -41.31
CA ASP A 115 21.12 -55.61 -42.60
C ASP A 115 21.54 -54.17 -42.98
N GLU A 116 22.38 -54.06 -44.03
CA GLU A 116 22.99 -52.87 -44.66
C GLU A 116 22.00 -51.83 -45.21
N ALA A 117 22.20 -50.54 -44.89
CA ALA A 117 21.73 -49.40 -45.70
C ALA A 117 22.59 -48.13 -45.51
N SER A 118 23.12 -47.61 -46.62
CA SER A 118 23.58 -46.24 -46.90
C SER A 118 24.84 -45.69 -46.17
N HIS A 119 25.96 -45.68 -46.89
CA HIS A 119 27.18 -44.96 -46.49
C HIS A 119 27.05 -43.42 -46.52
N ASP A 120 26.06 -42.86 -47.23
CA ASP A 120 25.82 -41.42 -47.31
C ASP A 120 25.20 -40.85 -46.02
N ASN A 121 24.32 -41.60 -45.35
CA ASN A 121 23.72 -41.19 -44.06
C ASN A 121 24.77 -41.08 -42.94
N ILE A 122 25.84 -41.90 -42.98
CA ILE A 122 26.88 -41.90 -41.93
C ILE A 122 27.78 -40.65 -42.04
N PHE A 123 27.96 -40.10 -43.23
CA PHE A 123 28.74 -38.88 -43.44
C PHE A 123 27.96 -37.64 -43.01
N GLU A 124 26.67 -37.54 -43.38
CA GLU A 124 25.76 -36.47 -42.94
C GLU A 124 25.62 -36.44 -41.40
N LEU A 125 25.42 -37.60 -40.77
CA LEU A 125 25.33 -37.70 -39.30
C LEU A 125 26.64 -37.31 -38.59
N ARG A 126 27.80 -37.48 -39.23
CA ARG A 126 29.09 -37.03 -38.66
C ARG A 126 29.24 -35.52 -38.76
N THR A 127 28.87 -34.91 -39.88
CA THR A 127 28.88 -33.45 -40.04
C THR A 127 27.88 -32.75 -39.11
N GLU A 128 26.69 -33.31 -38.91
CA GLU A 128 25.72 -32.79 -37.94
C GLU A 128 26.23 -32.93 -36.50
N ARG A 129 26.84 -34.06 -36.15
CA ARG A 129 27.44 -34.28 -34.83
C ARG A 129 28.58 -33.30 -34.56
N ASP A 130 29.43 -33.04 -35.55
CA ASP A 130 30.57 -32.14 -35.40
C ASP A 130 30.10 -30.67 -35.34
N GLY A 131 29.04 -30.30 -36.06
CA GLY A 131 28.37 -28.99 -35.93
C GLY A 131 27.71 -28.79 -34.56
N LEU A 132 26.99 -29.80 -34.05
CA LEU A 132 26.43 -29.79 -32.70
C LEU A 132 27.52 -29.68 -31.61
N ALA A 133 28.68 -30.31 -31.81
CA ALA A 133 29.80 -30.20 -30.89
C ALA A 133 30.35 -28.76 -30.82
N GLU A 134 30.39 -28.05 -31.95
CA GLU A 134 30.81 -26.66 -32.02
C GLU A 134 29.79 -25.70 -31.36
N GLU A 135 28.49 -25.94 -31.57
CA GLU A 135 27.42 -25.20 -30.87
C GLU A 135 27.46 -25.41 -29.35
N VAL A 136 27.67 -26.64 -28.89
CA VAL A 136 27.81 -26.95 -27.45
C VAL A 136 29.01 -26.23 -26.85
N GLU A 137 30.12 -26.15 -27.57
CA GLU A 137 31.31 -25.44 -27.10
C GLU A 137 31.10 -23.92 -27.07
N GLN A 138 30.36 -23.36 -28.03
CA GLN A 138 29.98 -21.96 -28.03
C GLN A 138 29.03 -21.62 -26.88
N LEU A 139 28.06 -22.50 -26.59
CA LEU A 139 27.14 -22.35 -25.46
C LEU A 139 27.85 -22.42 -24.10
N LYS A 140 28.85 -23.30 -23.95
CA LYS A 140 29.69 -23.34 -22.73
C LYS A 140 30.43 -22.03 -22.50
N ARG A 141 31.01 -21.43 -23.55
CA ARG A 141 31.71 -20.14 -23.41
C ARG A 141 30.76 -19.02 -23.00
N LYS A 142 29.56 -18.95 -23.59
CA LYS A 142 28.53 -17.98 -23.18
C LYS A 142 28.09 -18.18 -21.73
N LEU A 143 27.97 -19.43 -21.30
CA LEU A 143 27.62 -19.76 -19.92
C LEU A 143 28.73 -19.34 -18.95
N ASP A 144 30.00 -19.55 -19.30
CA ASP A 144 31.15 -19.10 -18.48
C ASP A 144 31.25 -17.57 -18.40
N GLU A 145 30.95 -16.86 -19.48
CA GLU A 145 30.85 -15.39 -19.48
C GLU A 145 29.71 -14.90 -18.59
N ALA A 146 28.54 -15.52 -18.68
CA ALA A 146 27.40 -15.19 -17.82
C ALA A 146 27.70 -15.46 -16.33
N TYR A 147 28.42 -16.53 -16.00
CA TYR A 147 28.86 -16.80 -14.63
C TYR A 147 29.83 -15.73 -14.11
N LYS A 148 30.75 -15.23 -14.95
CA LYS A 148 31.66 -14.14 -14.58
C LYS A 148 30.91 -12.82 -14.38
N GLU A 149 29.99 -12.48 -15.28
CA GLU A 149 29.17 -11.27 -15.15
C GLU A 149 28.32 -11.32 -13.88
N ASN A 150 27.69 -12.45 -13.59
CA ASN A 150 26.89 -12.63 -12.38
C ASN A 150 27.75 -12.51 -11.10
N ALA A 151 28.98 -13.02 -11.10
CA ALA A 151 29.92 -12.83 -9.99
C ALA A 151 30.26 -11.34 -9.76
N THR A 152 30.48 -10.57 -10.83
CA THR A 152 30.75 -9.12 -10.72
C THR A 152 29.53 -8.33 -10.23
N LEU A 153 28.33 -8.72 -10.65
CA LEU A 153 27.07 -8.13 -10.18
C LEU A 153 26.84 -8.42 -8.71
N HIS A 154 27.12 -9.65 -8.25
CA HIS A 154 27.06 -10.00 -6.83
C HIS A 154 28.03 -9.18 -5.99
N GLU A 155 29.27 -8.96 -6.46
CA GLU A 155 30.24 -8.13 -5.75
C GLU A 155 29.78 -6.67 -5.65
N ARG A 156 29.24 -6.11 -6.74
CA ARG A 156 28.67 -4.75 -6.76
C ARG A 156 27.48 -4.62 -5.80
N SER A 157 26.57 -5.59 -5.83
CA SER A 157 25.40 -5.62 -4.95
C SER A 157 25.81 -5.71 -3.48
N ALA A 158 26.83 -6.50 -3.15
CA ALA A 158 27.36 -6.59 -1.79
C ALA A 158 27.99 -5.26 -1.31
N GLN A 159 28.69 -4.55 -2.20
CA GLN A 159 29.25 -3.23 -1.89
C GLN A 159 28.15 -2.18 -1.68
N GLU A 160 27.12 -2.16 -2.54
CA GLU A 160 25.97 -1.27 -2.40
C GLU A 160 25.17 -1.55 -1.11
N TYR A 161 24.97 -2.83 -0.78
CA TYR A 161 24.32 -3.23 0.48
C TYR A 161 25.09 -2.71 1.70
N LYS A 162 26.42 -2.84 1.72
CA LYS A 162 27.26 -2.34 2.80
C LYS A 162 27.19 -0.82 2.92
N HIS A 163 27.17 -0.11 1.79
CA HIS A 163 27.03 1.35 1.77
C HIS A 163 25.66 1.79 2.30
N ASN A 164 24.58 1.15 1.85
CA ASN A 164 23.23 1.45 2.32
C ASN A 164 23.06 1.17 3.82
N LEU A 165 23.66 0.09 4.33
CA LEU A 165 23.63 -0.21 5.77
C LEU A 165 24.35 0.85 6.59
N GLN A 166 25.48 1.37 6.10
CA GLN A 166 26.19 2.49 6.75
C GLN A 166 25.35 3.77 6.75
N LEU A 167 24.67 4.07 5.64
CA LEU A 167 23.79 5.23 5.53
C LEU A 167 22.60 5.13 6.50
N VAL A 168 21.98 3.95 6.60
CA VAL A 168 20.88 3.68 7.54
C VAL A 168 21.36 3.88 8.98
N HIS A 169 22.53 3.35 9.36
CA HIS A 169 23.09 3.60 10.70
C HIS A 169 23.33 5.08 10.98
N GLN A 170 23.82 5.83 9.99
CA GLN A 170 24.07 7.26 10.14
C GLN A 170 22.77 8.07 10.31
N LEU A 171 21.73 7.72 9.54
CA LEU A 171 20.40 8.31 9.69
C LEU A 171 19.77 7.98 11.04
N LEU A 172 19.94 6.74 11.52
CA LEU A 172 19.46 6.33 12.84
C LEU A 172 20.11 7.15 13.96
N GLN A 173 21.43 7.36 13.88
CA GLN A 173 22.15 8.20 14.84
C GLN A 173 21.67 9.65 14.84
N GLN A 174 21.41 10.22 13.67
CA GLN A 174 20.85 11.57 13.55
C GLN A 174 19.44 11.65 14.14
N TYR A 175 18.60 10.64 13.88
CA TYR A 175 17.25 10.57 14.44
C TYR A 175 17.27 10.53 15.97
N TYR A 176 18.13 9.72 16.58
CA TYR A 176 18.28 9.69 18.04
C TYR A 176 18.78 11.01 18.61
N ALA A 177 19.76 11.65 17.97
CA ALA A 177 20.26 12.96 18.42
C ALA A 177 19.16 14.04 18.38
N VAL A 178 18.34 14.07 17.32
CA VAL A 178 17.19 14.99 17.24
C VAL A 178 16.17 14.66 18.33
N GLY A 179 15.88 13.38 18.57
CA GLY A 179 15.00 12.94 19.65
C GLY A 179 15.46 13.42 21.03
N GLU A 180 16.75 13.30 21.34
CA GLU A 180 17.32 13.80 22.61
C GLU A 180 17.16 15.32 22.76
N THR A 181 17.42 16.09 21.69
CA THR A 181 17.22 17.54 21.72
C THR A 181 15.74 17.92 21.90
N MET A 182 14.81 17.17 21.28
CA MET A 182 13.38 17.40 21.43
C MET A 182 12.90 17.13 22.86
N VAL A 183 13.39 16.06 23.49
CA VAL A 183 13.08 15.76 24.91
C VAL A 183 13.60 16.87 25.82
N SER A 184 14.86 17.31 25.63
CA SER A 184 15.46 18.38 26.44
C SER A 184 14.72 19.71 26.29
N THR A 185 14.31 20.08 25.06
CA THR A 185 13.53 21.30 24.82
C THR A 185 12.13 21.22 25.42
N LYS A 186 11.49 20.05 25.41
CA LYS A 186 10.19 19.82 26.06
C LYS A 186 10.26 19.99 27.57
N GLU A 187 11.33 19.49 28.21
CA GLU A 187 11.58 19.70 29.64
C GLU A 187 11.80 21.18 29.98
N GLN A 188 12.60 21.90 29.18
CA GLN A 188 12.79 23.35 29.36
C GLN A 188 11.48 24.14 29.20
N LEU A 189 10.64 23.75 28.23
CA LEU A 189 9.33 24.37 28.02
C LEU A 189 8.41 24.14 29.24
N ALA A 190 8.41 22.94 29.81
CA ALA A 190 7.63 22.62 31.01
C ALA A 190 8.04 23.50 32.21
N ILE A 191 9.35 23.66 32.44
CA ILE A 191 9.88 24.54 33.50
C ILE A 191 9.47 26.00 33.26
N ALA A 192 9.55 26.48 32.01
CA ALA A 192 9.14 27.83 31.65
C ALA A 192 7.63 28.05 31.86
N GLN A 193 6.81 27.05 31.52
CA GLN A 193 5.37 27.09 31.70
C GLN A 193 4.97 27.13 33.19
N GLU A 194 5.66 26.36 34.04
CA GLU A 194 5.45 26.40 35.49
C GLU A 194 5.84 27.76 36.08
N SER A 195 6.98 28.33 35.67
CA SER A 195 7.39 29.69 36.07
C SER A 195 6.37 30.76 35.65
N LEU A 196 5.78 30.62 34.45
CA LEU A 196 4.74 31.54 33.99
C LEU A 196 3.46 31.44 34.84
N ILE A 197 3.06 30.24 35.24
CA ILE A 197 1.92 30.02 36.12
C ILE A 197 2.17 30.65 37.50
N GLU A 198 3.37 30.52 38.05
CA GLU A 198 3.75 31.18 39.32
C GLU A 198 3.71 32.70 39.22
N GLU A 199 4.24 33.28 38.13
CA GLU A 199 4.21 34.72 37.91
C GLU A 199 2.78 35.24 37.75
N GLN A 200 1.91 34.49 37.06
CA GLN A 200 0.48 34.81 36.97
C GLN A 200 -0.21 34.78 38.34
N LYS A 201 0.13 33.81 39.21
CA LYS A 201 -0.39 33.76 40.59
C LYS A 201 0.08 34.97 41.41
N ARG A 202 1.36 35.35 41.33
CA ARG A 202 1.90 36.56 41.98
C ARG A 202 1.22 37.83 41.46
N SER A 203 1.03 37.94 40.15
CA SER A 203 0.31 39.08 39.55
C SER A 203 -1.13 39.20 40.07
N ARG A 204 -1.86 38.09 40.22
CA ARG A 204 -3.21 38.10 40.81
C ARG A 204 -3.20 38.53 42.28
N GLN A 205 -2.20 38.12 43.05
CA GLN A 205 -2.04 38.57 44.44
C GLN A 205 -1.79 40.08 44.53
N TYR A 206 -0.92 40.63 43.68
CA TYR A 206 -0.68 42.08 43.64
C TYR A 206 -1.92 42.86 43.22
N GLN A 207 -2.70 42.37 42.24
CA GLN A 207 -3.98 42.98 41.87
C GLN A 207 -4.95 43.05 43.05
N LYS A 208 -5.03 41.98 43.85
CA LYS A 208 -5.87 41.95 45.05
C LYS A 208 -5.41 42.97 46.09
N GLN A 209 -4.10 43.09 46.33
CA GLN A 209 -3.53 44.09 47.24
C GLN A 209 -3.79 45.52 46.76
N VAL A 210 -3.70 45.78 45.46
CA VAL A 210 -4.01 47.10 44.89
C VAL A 210 -5.48 47.47 45.07
N GLU A 211 -6.41 46.52 44.88
CA GLU A 211 -7.84 46.76 45.14
C GLU A 211 -8.14 46.97 46.63
N ASP A 212 -7.46 46.26 47.53
CA ASP A 212 -7.56 46.50 48.98
C ASP A 212 -7.07 47.91 49.36
N ILE A 213 -5.93 48.34 48.82
CA ILE A 213 -5.40 49.70 49.02
C ILE A 213 -6.39 50.74 48.48
N LYS A 214 -6.95 50.52 47.31
CA LYS A 214 -7.97 51.41 46.70
C LYS A 214 -9.21 51.51 47.56
N SER A 215 -9.69 50.40 48.12
CA SER A 215 -10.80 50.35 49.08
C SER A 215 -10.50 51.13 50.36
N GLN A 216 -9.30 51.00 50.91
CA GLN A 216 -8.86 51.75 52.10
C GLN A 216 -8.77 53.26 51.83
N ILE A 217 -8.22 53.67 50.68
CA ILE A 217 -8.14 55.08 50.30
C ILE A 217 -9.55 55.66 50.09
N ASN A 218 -10.46 54.91 49.46
CA ASN A 218 -11.86 55.33 49.30
C ASN A 218 -12.55 55.56 50.66
N LYS A 219 -12.28 54.70 51.66
CA LYS A 219 -12.79 54.88 53.02
C LYS A 219 -12.21 56.10 53.75
N SER A 220 -10.98 56.52 53.41
CA SER A 220 -10.31 57.68 54.01
C SER A 220 -10.79 59.05 53.48
N GLY A 221 -11.57 59.07 52.38
CA GLY A 221 -12.09 60.30 51.77
C GLY A 221 -11.06 61.17 51.04
N ASN A 222 -9.80 60.73 50.92
CA ASN A 222 -8.71 61.52 50.35
C ASN A 222 -8.70 61.46 48.80
N LYS A 223 -9.52 62.32 48.17
CA LYS A 223 -9.72 62.40 46.71
C LYS A 223 -8.42 62.64 45.91
N SER A 224 -7.40 63.25 46.53
CA SER A 224 -6.10 63.52 45.90
C SER A 224 -5.27 62.25 45.74
N ALA A 225 -5.33 61.33 46.72
CA ALA A 225 -4.63 60.05 46.68
C ALA A 225 -5.23 59.09 45.64
N ILE A 226 -6.56 59.10 45.47
CA ILE A 226 -7.27 58.30 44.46
C ILE A 226 -6.81 58.67 43.04
N LYS A 227 -6.77 59.98 42.74
CA LYS A 227 -6.27 60.49 41.43
C LYS A 227 -4.81 60.15 41.16
N LEU A 228 -3.97 60.09 42.21
CA LEU A 228 -2.56 59.71 42.07
C LEU A 228 -2.44 58.22 41.76
N LEU A 229 -3.21 57.37 42.45
CA LEU A 229 -3.22 55.91 42.25
C LEU A 229 -3.70 55.56 40.83
N GLU A 230 -4.78 56.17 40.36
CA GLU A 230 -5.30 55.97 39.00
C GLU A 230 -4.31 56.41 37.92
N LYS A 231 -3.56 57.50 38.15
CA LYS A 231 -2.49 57.95 37.25
C LYS A 231 -1.32 56.97 37.20
N ILE A 232 -0.95 56.34 38.32
CA ILE A 232 0.12 55.34 38.37
C ILE A 232 -0.31 54.09 37.59
N ILE A 233 -1.53 53.59 37.84
CA ILE A 233 -2.08 52.41 37.17
C ILE A 233 -2.22 52.64 35.65
N GLN A 234 -2.69 53.81 35.21
CA GLN A 234 -2.76 54.16 33.78
C GLN A 234 -1.40 54.33 33.10
N LYS A 235 -0.37 54.73 33.86
CA LYS A 235 0.99 54.86 33.34
C LYS A 235 1.60 53.47 33.10
N GLU A 236 1.36 52.52 34.00
CA GLU A 236 1.86 51.14 33.88
C GLU A 236 1.15 50.33 32.78
N THR A 237 -0.16 50.45 32.62
CA THR A 237 -0.92 49.76 31.56
C THR A 237 -0.53 50.21 30.15
N LYS A 238 -0.11 51.46 29.97
CA LYS A 238 0.43 51.96 28.70
C LYS A 238 1.83 51.43 28.38
N SER A 239 2.62 51.09 29.39
CA SER A 239 3.94 50.45 29.21
C SER A 239 3.87 48.95 28.93
N GLN A 240 2.82 48.23 29.36
CA GLN A 240 2.62 46.81 29.04
C GLN A 240 2.08 46.55 27.63
N ALA A 241 1.34 47.49 27.03
CA ALA A 241 0.83 47.35 25.66
C ALA A 241 1.93 47.41 24.57
N ASN A 242 3.13 47.90 24.91
CA ASN A 242 4.30 47.93 24.05
C ASN A 242 5.38 46.92 24.50
N GLY A 243 4.96 45.70 24.81
CA GLY A 243 5.85 44.54 24.93
C GLY A 243 6.43 44.14 23.57
N LEU A 244 7.20 45.05 22.95
CA LEU A 244 8.16 44.70 21.93
C LEU A 244 9.06 43.63 22.54
N ILE A 245 9.14 42.46 21.91
CA ILE A 245 10.18 41.47 22.17
C ILE A 245 11.51 42.19 21.91
N GLN A 246 12.06 42.80 22.96
CA GLN A 246 13.46 43.19 23.00
C GLN A 246 14.22 41.87 23.00
N LYS A 247 14.67 41.49 21.80
CA LYS A 247 15.78 40.57 21.60
C LYS A 247 16.86 40.94 22.61
N THR A 248 16.96 40.15 23.68
CA THR A 248 18.19 40.03 24.42
C THR A 248 19.24 39.63 23.40
N ARG A 249 20.17 40.55 23.20
CA ARG A 249 21.33 40.40 22.33
C ARG A 249 22.24 39.38 22.99
N SER A 250 21.95 38.09 22.80
CA SER A 250 22.96 37.05 22.88
C SER A 250 23.82 37.21 21.63
N GLU A 251 25.07 37.60 21.85
CA GLU A 251 26.13 37.43 20.87
C GLU A 251 26.35 35.92 20.67
N SER A 252 25.54 35.29 19.81
CA SER A 252 25.95 34.07 19.14
C SER A 252 26.38 34.46 17.73
N SER A 253 27.66 34.26 17.46
CA SER A 253 28.28 34.52 16.16
C SER A 253 27.56 33.74 15.07
N SER A 254 26.79 34.45 14.25
CA SER A 254 26.14 33.94 13.03
C SER A 254 27.15 33.41 11.98
N ASP A 255 28.45 33.50 12.25
CA ASP A 255 29.54 33.14 11.34
C ASP A 255 29.93 31.66 11.38
N ASP A 256 29.39 30.85 12.29
CA ASP A 256 29.71 29.41 12.38
C ASP A 256 28.68 28.48 11.72
N LEU A 257 27.61 29.03 11.14
CA LEU A 257 26.69 28.27 10.30
C LEU A 257 27.35 28.00 8.95
N MET A 258 27.70 26.73 8.72
CA MET A 258 28.25 26.23 7.47
C MET A 258 27.10 25.72 6.57
N LEU A 259 26.95 26.33 5.40
CA LEU A 259 26.05 25.90 4.34
C LEU A 259 26.83 25.10 3.31
N SER A 260 26.23 24.05 2.76
CA SER A 260 26.78 23.35 1.60
C SER A 260 26.24 24.00 0.33
N CYS A 261 27.10 24.41 -0.60
CA CYS A 261 26.62 24.90 -1.88
C CYS A 261 25.92 23.76 -2.64
N ALA A 262 24.68 23.97 -3.06
CA ALA A 262 23.90 22.94 -3.77
C ALA A 262 24.43 22.61 -5.18
N LEU A 263 25.34 23.44 -5.72
CA LEU A 263 25.89 23.30 -7.07
C LEU A 263 27.25 22.56 -7.05
N CYS A 264 28.14 22.83 -6.09
CA CYS A 264 29.47 22.20 -6.02
C CYS A 264 29.71 21.39 -4.73
N HIS A 265 28.74 21.36 -3.81
CA HIS A 265 28.80 20.69 -2.50
C HIS A 265 29.91 21.17 -1.54
N GLU A 266 30.58 22.28 -1.85
CA GLU A 266 31.58 22.87 -0.97
C GLU A 266 30.90 23.54 0.24
N LYS A 267 31.46 23.31 1.44
CA LYS A 267 30.94 23.88 2.68
C LYS A 267 31.49 25.29 2.85
N MET A 268 30.61 26.24 3.12
CA MET A 268 30.93 27.65 3.19
C MET A 268 30.14 28.35 4.29
N ARG A 269 30.70 29.41 4.87
CA ARG A 269 29.99 30.18 5.92
C ARG A 269 28.87 31.01 5.29
N VAL A 270 27.79 31.23 6.05
CA VAL A 270 26.65 32.07 5.61
C VAL A 270 27.10 33.47 5.15
N GLY A 271 28.13 34.04 5.78
CA GLY A 271 28.70 35.35 5.40
C GLY A 271 29.37 35.36 4.01
N ASP A 272 29.83 34.20 3.53
CA ASP A 272 30.50 34.04 2.24
C ASP A 272 29.51 33.68 1.11
N LEU A 273 28.22 33.50 1.42
CA LEU A 273 27.19 33.02 0.49
C LEU A 273 27.15 33.83 -0.81
N ALA A 274 27.27 35.14 -0.70
CA ALA A 274 27.21 36.05 -1.84
C ALA A 274 28.44 35.99 -2.76
N SER A 275 29.63 35.72 -2.21
CA SER A 275 30.87 35.65 -3.00
C SER A 275 31.01 34.29 -3.69
N HIS A 276 30.65 33.19 -3.01
CA HIS A 276 30.69 31.85 -3.59
C HIS A 276 29.59 31.63 -4.64
N SER A 277 28.38 32.16 -4.42
CA SER A 277 27.28 32.09 -5.40
C SER A 277 27.68 32.67 -6.75
N LYS A 278 28.37 33.83 -6.75
CA LYS A 278 28.89 34.45 -7.98
C LYS A 278 29.90 33.59 -8.74
N VAL A 279 30.71 32.81 -8.04
CA VAL A 279 31.72 31.93 -8.67
C VAL A 279 31.07 30.62 -9.13
N CYS A 280 30.19 30.04 -8.32
CA CYS A 280 29.61 28.73 -8.57
C CYS A 280 28.58 28.73 -9.70
N SER A 281 27.82 29.82 -9.87
CA SER A 281 26.86 29.95 -10.99
C SER A 281 27.51 30.04 -12.37
N SER A 282 28.84 30.25 -12.45
CA SER A 282 29.55 30.39 -13.73
C SER A 282 30.09 29.08 -14.32
N LYS A 283 29.93 27.94 -13.62
CA LYS A 283 30.59 26.65 -13.98
C LYS A 283 29.63 25.50 -14.28
N ASP A 284 28.33 25.74 -14.41
CA ASP A 284 27.33 24.67 -14.61
C ASP A 284 27.19 24.28 -16.09
N THR A 285 28.09 23.41 -16.57
CA THR A 285 27.94 22.66 -17.82
C THR A 285 28.41 21.21 -17.60
N ASP A 286 27.56 20.35 -17.01
CA ASP A 286 27.28 18.97 -17.48
C ASP A 286 26.60 18.05 -16.44
N LYS A 287 25.46 17.47 -16.88
CA LYS A 287 24.77 16.18 -16.58
C LYS A 287 24.71 15.56 -15.15
N ARG A 288 23.44 15.50 -14.67
CA ARG A 288 22.69 14.69 -13.63
C ARG A 288 23.14 13.24 -13.28
N PRO A 289 22.59 12.55 -12.22
CA PRO A 289 21.27 12.75 -11.53
C PRO A 289 21.17 12.55 -9.98
N THR A 290 20.19 13.20 -9.32
CA THR A 290 19.01 12.60 -8.59
C THR A 290 18.30 13.58 -7.63
N THR A 291 17.00 13.33 -7.42
CA THR A 291 15.97 13.97 -6.55
C THR A 291 15.21 15.22 -7.04
N PRO A 292 13.87 15.29 -6.79
CA PRO A 292 12.94 16.08 -7.59
C PRO A 292 12.58 17.39 -6.89
N THR A 293 13.00 18.52 -7.44
CA THR A 293 12.30 19.79 -7.23
C THR A 293 12.46 20.67 -8.47
N THR A 294 11.85 20.22 -9.54
CA THR A 294 11.45 21.05 -10.68
C THR A 294 10.20 20.39 -11.23
N PRO A 295 9.08 21.10 -11.46
CA PRO A 295 7.91 20.49 -12.08
C PRO A 295 8.36 19.85 -13.38
N GLY A 296 8.05 18.57 -13.56
CA GLY A 296 8.27 17.91 -14.83
C GLY A 296 7.58 18.72 -15.93
N THR A 297 8.13 18.67 -17.14
CA THR A 297 7.66 19.39 -18.33
C THR A 297 6.21 19.04 -18.75
N ASP A 298 5.53 18.18 -18.00
CA ASP A 298 4.28 17.51 -18.33
C ASP A 298 3.42 17.35 -17.06
N MET A 299 2.98 18.47 -16.48
CA MET A 299 2.18 18.52 -15.27
C MET A 299 0.69 18.68 -15.62
N LEU A 300 -0.17 17.82 -15.08
CA LEU A 300 -1.63 18.01 -15.01
C LEU A 300 -2.08 17.69 -13.57
N ARG A 301 -2.45 18.71 -12.81
CA ARG A 301 -2.91 18.59 -11.42
C ARG A 301 -4.32 19.12 -11.30
N VAL A 302 -5.20 18.30 -10.74
CA VAL A 302 -6.61 18.66 -10.53
C VAL A 302 -6.93 18.58 -9.05
N THR A 303 -7.59 19.61 -8.53
CA THR A 303 -8.04 19.71 -7.15
C THR A 303 -9.54 19.93 -7.10
N VAL A 304 -10.25 19.09 -6.36
CA VAL A 304 -11.68 19.18 -6.12
C VAL A 304 -11.89 19.78 -4.74
N THR A 305 -12.66 20.86 -4.68
CA THR A 305 -13.00 21.57 -3.45
C THR A 305 -14.51 21.79 -3.36
N CYS A 306 -15.01 21.96 -2.15
CA CYS A 306 -16.41 22.29 -1.91
C CYS A 306 -16.49 23.45 -0.91
N SER A 307 -17.44 24.35 -1.12
CA SER A 307 -17.78 25.45 -0.22
C SER A 307 -19.27 25.42 0.15
N GLU A 308 -19.68 26.16 1.19
CA GLU A 308 -21.08 26.24 1.62
C GLU A 308 -22.03 26.74 0.51
N THR A 309 -21.52 27.54 -0.45
CA THR A 309 -22.29 27.96 -1.63
C THR A 309 -22.43 26.84 -2.66
N ASP A 310 -21.44 25.94 -2.74
CA ASP A 310 -21.42 24.83 -3.67
C ASP A 310 -22.36 23.70 -3.20
N GLU A 311 -22.51 23.53 -1.88
CA GLU A 311 -23.51 22.65 -1.27
C GLU A 311 -24.94 22.98 -1.73
N LYS A 312 -25.30 24.26 -1.69
CA LYS A 312 -26.63 24.73 -2.13
C LYS A 312 -26.86 24.54 -3.61
N ASN A 313 -25.80 24.61 -4.41
CA ASN A 313 -25.85 24.43 -5.85
C ASN A 313 -25.63 22.98 -6.28
N THR A 314 -25.42 22.03 -5.34
CA THR A 314 -25.12 20.62 -5.63
C THR A 314 -23.94 20.44 -6.62
N THR A 315 -22.91 21.27 -6.47
CA THR A 315 -21.72 21.27 -7.35
C THR A 315 -20.43 21.22 -6.55
N PHE A 316 -19.33 20.95 -7.24
CA PHE A 316 -17.97 20.95 -6.73
C PHE A 316 -17.12 21.89 -7.59
N LYS A 317 -16.24 22.66 -6.93
CA LYS A 317 -15.26 23.49 -7.61
C LYS A 317 -14.06 22.64 -8.00
N VAL A 318 -13.83 22.49 -9.30
CA VAL A 318 -12.71 21.75 -9.89
C VAL A 318 -11.69 22.76 -10.41
N VAL A 319 -10.51 22.77 -9.79
CA VAL A 319 -9.38 23.63 -10.16
C VAL A 319 -8.33 22.79 -10.86
N THR A 320 -8.02 23.14 -12.10
CA THR A 320 -7.01 22.45 -12.91
C THR A 320 -5.79 23.35 -13.08
N LYS A 321 -4.60 22.81 -12.82
CA LYS A 321 -3.31 23.44 -13.10
C LYS A 321 -2.50 22.55 -14.02
N THR A 322 -2.04 23.08 -15.14
CA THR A 322 -1.43 22.28 -16.20
C THR A 322 -0.33 23.01 -16.95
N THR A 323 0.67 22.26 -17.43
CA THR A 323 1.66 22.71 -18.41
C THR A 323 1.51 22.00 -19.76
N HIS A 324 0.44 21.22 -19.92
CA HIS A 324 0.22 20.33 -21.05
C HIS A 324 -0.32 21.13 -22.26
N GLU A 325 0.24 20.91 -23.45
CA GLU A 325 -0.07 21.69 -24.68
C GLU A 325 -1.53 21.53 -25.15
N ASP A 326 -2.20 20.45 -24.75
CA ASP A 326 -3.61 20.19 -25.05
C ASP A 326 -4.57 21.20 -24.37
N TYR A 327 -4.04 22.05 -23.48
CA TYR A 327 -4.78 23.05 -22.73
C TYR A 327 -4.36 24.46 -23.17
N LYS A 328 -5.37 25.29 -23.45
CA LYS A 328 -5.16 26.69 -23.89
C LYS A 328 -4.56 27.58 -22.79
N PHE A 329 -4.87 27.30 -21.53
CA PHE A 329 -4.43 28.07 -20.37
C PHE A 329 -3.78 27.16 -19.33
N SER A 330 -2.92 27.73 -18.48
CA SER A 330 -2.26 26.98 -17.40
C SER A 330 -3.19 26.66 -16.24
N ASP A 331 -4.28 27.41 -16.10
CA ASP A 331 -5.19 27.33 -14.96
C ASP A 331 -6.64 27.39 -15.45
N TYR A 332 -7.48 26.50 -14.91
CA TYR A 332 -8.93 26.49 -15.13
C TYR A 332 -9.66 26.34 -13.82
N GLU A 333 -10.84 26.96 -13.75
CA GLU A 333 -11.78 26.81 -12.65
C GLU A 333 -13.16 26.56 -13.23
N VAL A 334 -13.72 25.38 -12.91
CA VAL A 334 -15.05 24.97 -13.37
C VAL A 334 -15.86 24.38 -12.23
N TYR A 335 -17.18 24.51 -12.32
CA TYR A 335 -18.10 23.89 -11.36
C TYR A 335 -18.76 22.66 -11.99
N ARG A 336 -18.77 21.55 -11.26
CA ARG A 336 -19.25 20.24 -11.75
C ARG A 336 -20.17 19.60 -10.73
N SER A 337 -21.33 19.14 -11.19
CA SER A 337 -22.27 18.37 -10.38
C SER A 337 -21.85 16.90 -10.29
N GLU A 338 -22.38 16.16 -9.31
CA GLU A 338 -22.15 14.70 -9.20
C GLU A 338 -22.50 13.97 -10.51
N GLY A 339 -23.60 14.36 -11.17
CA GLY A 339 -23.97 13.80 -12.46
C GLY A 339 -22.93 14.06 -13.56
N ASP A 340 -22.18 15.17 -13.51
CA ASP A 340 -21.12 15.45 -14.50
C ASP A 340 -19.94 14.50 -14.35
N PHE A 341 -19.62 14.09 -13.12
CA PHE A 341 -18.63 13.04 -12.87
C PHE A 341 -19.13 11.68 -13.37
N GLU A 342 -20.39 11.33 -13.09
CA GLU A 342 -21.02 10.10 -13.58
C GLU A 342 -21.05 10.04 -15.12
N TRP A 343 -21.35 11.18 -15.76
CA TRP A 343 -21.28 11.29 -17.21
C TRP A 343 -19.87 11.06 -17.73
N LEU A 344 -18.84 11.70 -17.14
CA LEU A 344 -17.47 11.53 -17.57
C LEU A 344 -17.03 10.06 -17.43
N GLN A 345 -17.38 9.42 -16.32
CA GLN A 345 -17.11 7.99 -16.09
C GLN A 345 -17.74 7.15 -17.21
N SER A 346 -19.05 7.31 -17.45
CA SER A 346 -19.78 6.55 -18.46
C SER A 346 -19.27 6.80 -19.88
N ALA A 347 -18.92 8.05 -20.19
CA ALA A 347 -18.45 8.44 -21.52
C ALA A 347 -17.05 7.89 -21.80
N LEU A 348 -16.15 7.87 -20.80
CA LEU A 348 -14.83 7.25 -20.91
C LEU A 348 -14.93 5.73 -21.03
N GLU A 349 -15.82 5.09 -20.28
CA GLU A 349 -16.03 3.64 -20.33
C GLU A 349 -16.51 3.18 -21.72
N GLU A 350 -17.39 3.96 -22.36
CA GLU A 350 -17.84 3.69 -23.72
C GLU A 350 -16.77 4.00 -24.78
N ALA A 351 -15.96 5.04 -24.57
CA ALA A 351 -14.93 5.46 -25.53
C ALA A 351 -13.65 4.62 -25.46
N CYS A 352 -13.34 4.03 -24.30
CA CYS A 352 -12.12 3.29 -24.03
C CYS A 352 -12.42 1.94 -23.36
N PRO A 353 -13.12 1.01 -24.04
CA PRO A 353 -13.49 -0.28 -23.45
C PRO A 353 -12.28 -1.18 -23.15
N GLU A 354 -11.12 -0.92 -23.74
CA GLU A 354 -9.87 -1.63 -23.48
C GLU A 354 -9.10 -1.11 -22.24
N ARG A 355 -9.67 -0.13 -21.53
CA ARG A 355 -9.04 0.53 -20.37
C ARG A 355 -9.83 0.32 -19.08
N ILE A 356 -9.13 0.41 -17.96
CA ILE A 356 -9.72 0.38 -16.62
C ILE A 356 -10.13 1.81 -16.26
N VAL A 357 -11.38 2.15 -16.58
CA VAL A 357 -11.96 3.45 -16.20
C VAL A 357 -12.33 3.40 -14.72
N PRO A 358 -11.82 4.33 -13.89
CA PRO A 358 -12.16 4.38 -12.48
C PRO A 358 -13.67 4.54 -12.27
N PRO A 359 -14.28 3.83 -11.31
CA PRO A 359 -15.69 4.01 -11.00
C PRO A 359 -15.90 5.29 -10.19
N MET A 360 -17.15 5.74 -10.15
CA MET A 360 -17.63 6.77 -9.23
C MET A 360 -18.49 6.10 -8.17
N VAL A 361 -18.03 6.08 -6.91
CA VAL A 361 -18.78 5.51 -5.79
C VAL A 361 -19.65 6.57 -5.12
N SER A 362 -20.94 6.28 -4.93
CA SER A 362 -21.84 7.22 -4.26
C SER A 362 -21.56 7.29 -2.75
N HIS A 363 -21.59 8.51 -2.20
CA HIS A 363 -21.43 8.76 -0.77
C HIS A 363 -22.58 9.62 -0.22
N SER A 364 -22.94 9.43 1.05
CA SER A 364 -24.00 10.21 1.70
C SER A 364 -23.51 11.56 2.23
N SER A 365 -22.25 11.65 2.66
CA SER A 365 -21.66 12.88 3.18
C SER A 365 -21.01 13.71 2.07
N LEU A 366 -21.09 15.03 2.19
CA LEU A 366 -20.45 15.95 1.24
C LEU A 366 -18.93 15.76 1.15
N HIS A 367 -18.25 15.63 2.30
CA HIS A 367 -16.82 15.36 2.34
C HIS A 367 -16.46 14.03 1.67
N GLY A 368 -17.29 13.00 1.83
CA GLY A 368 -17.12 11.72 1.13
C GLY A 368 -17.24 11.91 -0.39
N LYS A 369 -18.26 12.63 -0.86
CA LYS A 369 -18.42 12.95 -2.30
C LYS A 369 -17.24 13.75 -2.85
N MET A 370 -16.73 14.74 -2.11
CA MET A 370 -15.57 15.54 -2.51
C MET A 370 -14.30 14.68 -2.60
N ARG A 371 -14.02 13.83 -1.59
CA ARG A 371 -12.87 12.91 -1.63
C ARG A 371 -12.97 11.94 -2.80
N GLU A 372 -14.16 11.41 -3.08
CA GLU A 372 -14.36 10.50 -4.21
C GLU A 372 -14.12 11.19 -5.55
N GLY A 373 -14.71 12.37 -5.77
CA GLY A 373 -14.46 13.16 -6.98
C GLY A 373 -12.96 13.48 -7.16
N GLN A 374 -12.26 13.80 -6.06
CA GLN A 374 -10.81 14.00 -6.08
C GLN A 374 -10.04 12.73 -6.48
N ARG A 375 -10.42 11.56 -5.94
CA ARG A 375 -9.77 10.27 -6.29
C ARG A 375 -10.03 9.88 -7.73
N PHE A 376 -11.27 9.95 -8.18
CA PHE A 376 -11.66 9.65 -9.56
C PHE A 376 -10.83 10.47 -10.55
N LEU A 377 -10.75 11.79 -10.37
CA LEU A 377 -9.93 12.64 -11.26
C LEU A 377 -8.44 12.38 -11.09
N SER A 378 -7.95 12.10 -9.88
CA SER A 378 -6.54 11.76 -9.63
C SER A 378 -6.13 10.48 -10.38
N ARG A 379 -6.97 9.44 -10.37
CA ARG A 379 -6.75 8.20 -11.14
C ARG A 379 -6.72 8.46 -12.63
N ILE A 380 -7.68 9.22 -13.16
CA ILE A 380 -7.74 9.58 -14.58
C ILE A 380 -6.53 10.40 -15.01
N CYS A 381 -6.13 11.41 -14.23
CA CYS A 381 -5.00 12.28 -14.55
C CYS A 381 -3.65 11.56 -14.46
N ALA A 382 -3.52 10.57 -13.58
CA ALA A 382 -2.34 9.71 -13.49
C ALA A 382 -2.23 8.72 -14.67
N HIS A 383 -3.35 8.42 -15.33
CA HIS A 383 -3.40 7.44 -16.41
C HIS A 383 -2.89 8.00 -17.74
N LYS A 384 -1.93 7.32 -18.37
CA LYS A 384 -1.19 7.81 -19.56
C LYS A 384 -2.10 8.19 -20.75
N ILE A 385 -3.18 7.44 -20.96
CA ILE A 385 -4.12 7.63 -22.08
C ILE A 385 -5.33 8.48 -21.66
N LEU A 386 -6.07 8.08 -20.62
CA LEU A 386 -7.25 8.82 -20.15
C LEU A 386 -6.95 10.30 -19.83
N ARG A 387 -5.77 10.63 -19.30
CA ARG A 387 -5.37 12.03 -19.03
C ARG A 387 -5.34 12.94 -20.27
N LYS A 388 -5.19 12.37 -21.46
CA LYS A 388 -5.15 13.09 -22.75
C LYS A 388 -6.48 12.99 -23.50
N HIS A 389 -7.48 12.35 -22.92
CA HIS A 389 -8.74 12.11 -23.60
C HIS A 389 -9.54 13.42 -23.74
N HIS A 390 -10.12 13.65 -24.91
CA HIS A 390 -10.86 14.88 -25.20
C HIS A 390 -12.08 15.08 -24.26
N LEU A 391 -12.72 14.00 -23.81
CA LEU A 391 -13.81 14.07 -22.83
C LEU A 391 -13.35 14.62 -21.46
N LEU A 392 -12.14 14.26 -21.02
CA LEU A 392 -11.56 14.83 -19.81
C LEU A 392 -11.25 16.31 -20.02
N ASN A 393 -10.67 16.67 -21.17
CA ASN A 393 -10.40 18.06 -21.51
C ASN A 393 -11.69 18.89 -21.47
N LEU A 394 -12.75 18.44 -22.15
CA LEU A 394 -14.08 19.04 -22.11
C LEU A 394 -14.62 19.15 -20.67
N PHE A 395 -14.45 18.11 -19.85
CA PHE A 395 -14.84 18.15 -18.44
C PHE A 395 -14.05 19.18 -17.63
N LEU A 396 -12.75 19.37 -17.87
CA LEU A 396 -11.90 20.27 -17.08
C LEU A 396 -11.96 21.73 -17.56
N THR A 397 -12.30 21.98 -18.82
CA THR A 397 -12.23 23.32 -19.43
C THR A 397 -13.54 23.83 -20.01
N GLY A 398 -14.49 22.93 -20.33
CA GLY A 398 -15.72 23.27 -21.04
C GLY A 398 -16.73 24.03 -20.20
N GLU A 399 -17.59 24.81 -20.85
CA GLU A 399 -18.75 25.40 -20.20
C GLU A 399 -19.82 24.34 -19.92
N GLY A 400 -20.70 24.59 -18.93
CA GLY A 400 -21.74 23.62 -18.55
C GLY A 400 -22.67 23.22 -19.70
N GLN A 401 -22.90 24.12 -20.67
CA GLN A 401 -23.72 23.82 -21.85
C GLN A 401 -23.08 22.79 -22.78
N ASP A 402 -21.75 22.80 -22.92
CA ASP A 402 -21.05 21.89 -23.82
C ASP A 402 -20.97 20.48 -23.24
N VAL A 403 -20.77 20.37 -21.92
CA VAL A 403 -20.87 19.10 -21.18
C VAL A 403 -22.29 18.52 -21.31
N GLN A 404 -23.32 19.37 -21.18
CA GLN A 404 -24.71 18.93 -21.30
C GLN A 404 -25.04 18.42 -22.72
N LYS A 405 -24.56 19.10 -23.77
CA LYS A 405 -24.71 18.61 -25.16
C LYS A 405 -24.03 17.25 -25.34
N ALA A 406 -22.80 17.09 -24.85
CA ALA A 406 -22.07 15.84 -24.95
C ALA A 406 -22.77 14.70 -24.18
N ARG A 407 -23.42 14.99 -23.05
CA ARG A 407 -24.27 14.03 -22.33
C ARG A 407 -25.46 13.59 -23.18
N GLU A 408 -26.18 14.53 -23.79
CA GLU A 408 -27.33 14.21 -24.64
C GLU A 408 -26.94 13.36 -25.88
N GLU A 409 -25.76 13.59 -26.45
CA GLU A 409 -25.23 12.77 -27.54
C GLU A 409 -24.95 11.34 -27.10
N LEU A 410 -24.33 11.17 -25.93
CA LEU A 410 -24.10 9.85 -25.33
C LEU A 410 -25.42 9.10 -25.09
N ASP A 411 -26.41 9.78 -24.52
CA ASP A 411 -27.73 9.18 -24.24
C ASP A 411 -28.45 8.76 -25.54
N LYS A 412 -28.35 9.58 -26.60
CA LYS A 412 -28.86 9.24 -27.93
C LYS A 412 -28.16 8.00 -28.50
N LYS A 413 -26.86 7.85 -28.26
CA LYS A 413 -26.08 6.68 -28.70
C LYS A 413 -26.48 5.42 -27.92
N LYS A 414 -26.56 5.49 -26.59
CA LYS A 414 -27.02 4.37 -25.72
C LYS A 414 -28.41 3.86 -26.11
N ARG A 415 -29.36 4.76 -26.42
CA ARG A 415 -30.71 4.38 -26.88
C ARG A 415 -30.72 3.62 -28.21
N LYS A 416 -29.72 3.81 -29.08
CA LYS A 416 -29.61 3.09 -30.36
C LYS A 416 -29.03 1.69 -30.20
N VAL A 417 -28.18 1.47 -29.19
CA VAL A 417 -27.48 0.21 -28.95
C VAL A 417 -28.35 -0.84 -28.26
N ASN A 418 -29.34 -0.44 -27.44
CA ASN A 418 -30.22 -1.33 -26.68
C ASN A 418 -31.15 -2.26 -27.52
N ASN A 419 -31.02 -2.28 -28.86
CA ASN A 419 -31.80 -3.14 -29.76
C ASN A 419 -31.04 -4.38 -30.27
N VAL A 420 -29.83 -4.66 -29.78
CA VAL A 420 -29.07 -5.87 -30.14
C VAL A 420 -29.05 -6.81 -28.94
N ALA A 421 -29.82 -7.89 -29.01
CA ALA A 421 -29.82 -8.92 -27.98
C ALA A 421 -28.48 -9.68 -27.98
N GLU A 422 -27.77 -9.68 -26.85
CA GLU A 422 -26.60 -10.54 -26.64
C GLU A 422 -27.02 -12.01 -26.76
N LYS A 423 -26.52 -12.69 -27.78
CA LYS A 423 -26.66 -14.13 -27.90
C LYS A 423 -25.73 -14.78 -26.88
N THR A 424 -26.29 -15.27 -25.77
CA THR A 424 -25.56 -16.06 -24.79
C THR A 424 -25.08 -17.36 -25.44
N LEU A 425 -23.80 -17.43 -25.78
CA LEU A 425 -23.15 -18.64 -26.27
C LEU A 425 -22.95 -19.64 -25.12
N LYS A 426 -22.97 -20.93 -25.44
CA LYS A 426 -22.66 -21.98 -24.45
C LYS A 426 -21.17 -21.88 -24.11
N GLN A 427 -20.86 -21.60 -22.84
CA GLN A 427 -19.50 -21.56 -22.32
C GLN A 427 -18.80 -22.92 -22.54
N GLU A 428 -17.77 -22.94 -23.39
CA GLU A 428 -16.79 -24.02 -23.38
C GLU A 428 -15.82 -23.80 -22.21
N PRO A 429 -15.28 -24.88 -21.60
CA PRO A 429 -14.39 -24.73 -20.45
C PRO A 429 -13.09 -24.02 -20.85
N CYS A 430 -12.85 -22.84 -20.27
CA CYS A 430 -11.61 -22.08 -20.43
C CYS A 430 -10.43 -22.76 -19.70
N ASP A 431 -9.21 -22.60 -20.23
CA ASP A 431 -7.99 -23.05 -19.55
C ASP A 431 -7.84 -22.32 -18.20
N GLN A 432 -8.03 -23.08 -17.12
CA GLN A 432 -7.93 -22.59 -15.76
C GLN A 432 -6.54 -22.05 -15.43
N ASN A 433 -5.50 -22.42 -16.18
CA ASN A 433 -4.13 -21.95 -15.98
C ASN A 433 -3.76 -20.72 -16.81
N ALA A 434 -4.67 -20.20 -17.64
CA ALA A 434 -4.44 -19.01 -18.44
C ALA A 434 -4.10 -17.79 -17.56
N PRO A 435 -3.18 -16.90 -17.98
CA PRO A 435 -2.80 -15.71 -17.20
C PRO A 435 -3.98 -14.80 -16.84
N VAL A 436 -4.93 -14.61 -17.75
CA VAL A 436 -6.15 -13.79 -17.54
C VAL A 436 -6.99 -14.37 -16.41
N ILE A 437 -7.25 -15.69 -16.43
CA ILE A 437 -8.04 -16.39 -15.41
C ILE A 437 -7.33 -16.39 -14.04
N LYS A 438 -6.00 -16.52 -14.03
CA LYS A 438 -5.20 -16.40 -12.79
C LYS A 438 -5.29 -14.98 -12.21
N CYS A 439 -5.22 -13.96 -13.07
CA CYS A 439 -5.32 -12.56 -12.67
C CYS A 439 -6.73 -12.23 -12.14
N GLN A 440 -7.79 -12.69 -12.81
CA GLN A 440 -9.17 -12.55 -12.33
C GLN A 440 -9.34 -13.16 -10.94
N ARG A 441 -8.94 -14.42 -10.74
CA ARG A 441 -9.03 -15.10 -9.43
C ARG A 441 -8.27 -14.37 -8.33
N TYR A 442 -7.12 -13.77 -8.66
CA TYR A 442 -6.39 -12.93 -7.71
C TYR A 442 -7.19 -11.68 -7.33
N LEU A 443 -7.73 -10.95 -8.31
CA LEU A 443 -8.49 -9.72 -8.07
C LEU A 443 -9.80 -10.02 -7.32
N GLU A 444 -10.50 -11.09 -7.67
CA GLU A 444 -11.69 -11.57 -6.97
C GLU A 444 -11.37 -11.82 -5.50
N LYS A 445 -10.30 -12.58 -5.23
CA LYS A 445 -9.93 -12.90 -3.85
C LYS A 445 -9.47 -11.67 -3.09
N PHE A 446 -8.78 -10.76 -3.76
CA PHE A 446 -8.37 -9.48 -3.18
C PHE A 446 -9.58 -8.62 -2.81
N ALA A 447 -10.56 -8.50 -3.71
CA ALA A 447 -11.80 -7.76 -3.50
C ALA A 447 -12.62 -8.35 -2.34
N GLU A 448 -12.75 -9.68 -2.27
CA GLU A 448 -13.40 -10.37 -1.13
C GLU A 448 -12.75 -10.03 0.21
N ASN A 449 -11.41 -10.07 0.28
CA ASN A 449 -10.69 -9.76 1.51
C ASN A 449 -10.83 -8.28 1.90
N LEU A 450 -10.81 -7.38 0.91
CA LEU A 450 -10.98 -5.95 1.13
C LEU A 450 -12.41 -5.62 1.59
N ASP A 451 -13.42 -6.26 1.02
CA ASP A 451 -14.82 -6.12 1.44
C ASP A 451 -15.05 -6.67 2.86
N GLY A 452 -14.40 -7.79 3.20
CA GLY A 452 -14.39 -8.31 4.57
C GLY A 452 -13.79 -7.34 5.58
N LEU A 453 -12.70 -6.66 5.22
CA LEU A 453 -12.10 -5.60 6.06
C LEU A 453 -13.04 -4.39 6.20
N ILE A 454 -13.62 -3.92 5.10
CA ILE A 454 -14.57 -2.80 5.08
C ILE A 454 -15.75 -3.10 6.01
N THR A 455 -16.37 -4.27 5.84
CA THR A 455 -17.52 -4.72 6.66
C THR A 455 -17.14 -4.76 8.13
N HIS A 456 -15.96 -5.30 8.47
CA HIS A 456 -15.50 -5.36 9.85
C HIS A 456 -15.32 -3.98 10.48
N LEU A 457 -14.72 -3.03 9.75
CA LEU A 457 -14.53 -1.67 10.21
C LEU A 457 -15.87 -0.93 10.39
N GLU A 458 -16.82 -1.11 9.46
CA GLU A 458 -18.16 -0.54 9.56
C GLU A 458 -18.95 -1.08 10.75
N ASP A 459 -18.93 -2.39 10.95
CA ASP A 459 -19.56 -3.02 12.11
C ASP A 459 -18.95 -2.53 13.42
N SER A 460 -17.63 -2.35 13.45
CA SER A 460 -16.93 -1.79 14.61
C SER A 460 -17.33 -0.34 14.90
N LEU A 461 -17.54 0.46 13.85
CA LEU A 461 -17.97 1.86 13.97
C LEU A 461 -19.41 2.02 14.45
N ASN A 462 -20.28 1.07 14.12
CA ASN A 462 -21.70 1.11 14.46
C ASN A 462 -22.05 0.47 15.82
N LYS A 463 -21.07 -0.16 16.50
CA LYS A 463 -21.27 -0.74 17.83
C LYS A 463 -21.33 0.34 18.91
N ASN A 464 -22.53 0.61 19.41
CA ASN A 464 -22.73 1.39 20.65
C ASN A 464 -22.64 0.44 21.86
N THR A 465 -21.62 0.60 22.70
CA THR A 465 -21.55 -0.11 23.98
C THR A 465 -22.37 0.64 25.02
N VAL A 466 -23.64 0.26 25.18
CA VAL A 466 -24.55 0.87 26.16
C VAL A 466 -24.29 0.36 27.59
N ASP A 467 -23.67 -0.81 27.73
CA ASP A 467 -23.48 -1.51 29.02
C ASP A 467 -22.01 -1.60 29.47
N GLY A 468 -21.25 -0.53 29.28
CA GLY A 468 -19.85 -0.46 29.67
C GLY A 468 -19.60 -0.23 31.17
N PRO A 469 -18.36 -0.43 31.68
CA PRO A 469 -18.00 -0.13 33.07
C PRO A 469 -18.33 1.30 33.52
N GLY A 470 -18.38 2.24 32.58
CA GLY A 470 -18.68 3.64 32.86
C GLY A 470 -20.03 3.85 33.55
N VAL A 471 -21.04 3.03 33.22
CA VAL A 471 -22.37 3.11 33.83
C VAL A 471 -22.34 2.67 35.29
N TRP A 472 -21.58 1.62 35.60
CA TRP A 472 -21.44 1.10 36.97
C TRP A 472 -20.65 2.05 37.87
N PHE A 473 -19.58 2.65 37.34
CA PHE A 473 -18.86 3.71 38.05
C PHE A 473 -19.75 4.93 38.32
N LYS A 474 -20.64 5.27 37.39
CA LYS A 474 -21.63 6.34 37.59
C LYS A 474 -22.55 6.02 38.75
N SER A 475 -23.12 4.81 38.78
CA SER A 475 -24.00 4.37 39.86
C SER A 475 -23.27 4.39 41.21
N LEU A 476 -22.00 3.95 41.28
CA LEU A 476 -21.21 4.06 42.51
C LEU A 476 -21.05 5.50 42.99
N ALA A 477 -20.80 6.45 42.07
CA ALA A 477 -20.69 7.86 42.41
C ALA A 477 -22.01 8.45 42.90
N GLU A 478 -23.13 8.09 42.29
CA GLU A 478 -24.47 8.58 42.63
C GLU A 478 -24.96 8.11 44.02
N PHE A 479 -24.48 6.95 44.49
CA PHE A 479 -24.81 6.42 45.82
C PHE A 479 -23.96 6.99 46.95
N GLU A 480 -22.80 7.56 46.66
CA GLU A 480 -21.90 8.11 47.68
C GLU A 480 -22.41 9.45 48.23
N PRO A 481 -22.44 9.64 49.57
CA PRO A 481 -22.89 10.88 50.19
C PRO A 481 -21.81 11.97 50.07
N ALA A 482 -22.22 13.25 49.94
CA ALA A 482 -21.32 14.42 49.86
C ALA A 482 -20.29 14.36 48.71
N GLU A 483 -19.16 15.08 48.80
CA GLU A 483 -18.03 15.05 47.85
C GLU A 483 -16.91 14.14 48.38
N THR A 484 -17.21 12.86 48.59
CA THR A 484 -16.21 11.90 49.09
C THR A 484 -15.14 11.59 48.06
N TYR A 485 -14.00 11.08 48.53
CA TYR A 485 -12.97 10.55 47.64
C TYR A 485 -13.55 9.52 46.64
N LEU A 486 -14.37 8.58 47.12
CA LEU A 486 -14.90 7.51 46.28
C LEU A 486 -15.86 8.05 45.21
N LYS A 487 -16.69 9.04 45.55
CA LYS A 487 -17.53 9.74 44.58
C LYS A 487 -16.70 10.40 43.48
N VAL A 488 -15.70 11.21 43.86
CA VAL A 488 -14.86 11.93 42.89
C VAL A 488 -14.10 10.96 41.97
N ALA A 489 -13.53 9.90 42.55
CA ALA A 489 -12.79 8.88 41.80
C ALA A 489 -13.68 8.09 40.83
N THR A 490 -14.84 7.62 41.30
CA THR A 490 -15.79 6.86 40.47
C THR A 490 -16.50 7.72 39.44
N GLU A 491 -16.76 9.00 39.72
CA GLU A 491 -17.28 9.94 38.73
C GLU A 491 -16.26 10.22 37.62
N ALA A 492 -14.98 10.38 37.98
CA ALA A 492 -13.90 10.56 37.00
C ALA A 492 -13.70 9.31 36.13
N LEU A 493 -13.71 8.11 36.73
CA LEU A 493 -13.68 6.84 36.01
C LEU A 493 -14.89 6.67 35.09
N SER A 494 -16.09 7.03 35.56
CA SER A 494 -17.31 6.99 34.74
C SER A 494 -17.19 7.89 33.51
N LYS A 495 -16.79 9.16 33.73
CA LYS A 495 -16.62 10.13 32.64
C LYS A 495 -15.67 9.62 31.58
N ILE A 496 -14.49 9.11 31.97
CA ILE A 496 -13.51 8.61 30.99
C ILE A 496 -14.01 7.34 30.28
N CYS A 497 -14.60 6.37 30.99
CA CYS A 497 -15.12 5.17 30.34
C CYS A 497 -16.22 5.51 29.32
N ILE A 498 -17.21 6.33 29.71
CA ILE A 498 -18.29 6.77 28.83
C ILE A 498 -17.72 7.59 27.66
N GLU A 499 -16.74 8.45 27.93
CA GLU A 499 -16.10 9.25 26.90
C GLU A 499 -15.32 8.37 25.92
N LEU A 500 -14.56 7.36 26.36
CA LEU A 500 -13.83 6.46 25.46
C LEU A 500 -14.76 5.54 24.66
N GLU A 501 -15.89 5.16 25.24
CA GLU A 501 -16.94 4.39 24.57
C GLU A 501 -17.65 5.22 23.49
N ASN A 502 -17.84 6.52 23.72
CA ASN A 502 -18.55 7.44 22.81
C ASN A 502 -17.65 8.24 21.83
N ASN A 503 -16.42 8.58 22.21
CA ASN A 503 -15.44 9.35 21.42
C ASN A 503 -14.51 8.44 20.59
N ARG A 504 -15.07 7.43 19.91
CA ARG A 504 -14.37 6.92 18.72
C ARG A 504 -14.37 8.04 17.69
N GLU A 505 -13.24 8.31 17.04
CA GLU A 505 -13.13 9.30 15.96
C GLU A 505 -13.88 8.80 14.72
N THR A 506 -15.21 8.74 14.82
CA THR A 506 -16.05 8.04 13.86
C THR A 506 -16.13 8.76 12.52
N ALA A 507 -15.93 10.07 12.47
CA ALA A 507 -16.02 10.83 11.22
C ALA A 507 -14.84 10.52 10.28
N GLU A 508 -13.61 10.53 10.79
CA GLU A 508 -12.40 10.26 10.01
C GLU A 508 -12.27 8.76 9.69
N GLU A 509 -12.57 7.88 10.64
CA GLU A 509 -12.62 6.43 10.37
C GLU A 509 -13.70 6.09 9.32
N LYS A 510 -14.86 6.79 9.30
CA LYS A 510 -15.87 6.65 8.23
C LYS A 510 -15.35 7.10 6.87
N LEU A 511 -14.50 8.14 6.82
CA LEU A 511 -13.87 8.55 5.57
C LEU A 511 -12.91 7.46 5.09
N ILE A 512 -12.07 6.89 5.96
CA ILE A 512 -11.17 5.78 5.60
C ILE A 512 -11.96 4.58 5.05
N VAL A 513 -13.09 4.22 5.66
CA VAL A 513 -13.97 3.15 5.14
C VAL A 513 -14.49 3.49 3.74
N ASN A 514 -14.95 4.72 3.52
CA ASN A 514 -15.38 5.19 2.20
C ASN A 514 -14.24 5.10 1.17
N ASP A 515 -13.02 5.38 1.59
CA ASP A 515 -11.84 5.34 0.74
C ASP A 515 -11.47 3.91 0.34
N LEU A 516 -11.50 2.98 1.28
CA LEU A 516 -11.33 1.55 1.02
C LEU A 516 -12.43 1.04 0.07
N ARG A 517 -13.67 1.49 0.25
CA ARG A 517 -14.79 1.17 -0.66
C ARG A 517 -14.55 1.70 -2.08
N SER A 518 -13.99 2.90 -2.23
CA SER A 518 -13.59 3.43 -3.54
C SER A 518 -12.54 2.53 -4.21
N VAL A 519 -11.53 2.07 -3.47
CA VAL A 519 -10.51 1.15 -4.00
C VAL A 519 -11.12 -0.22 -4.33
N HIS A 520 -12.01 -0.76 -3.49
CA HIS A 520 -12.72 -2.01 -3.77
C HIS A 520 -13.44 -1.95 -5.13
N HIS A 521 -14.18 -0.88 -5.40
CA HIS A 521 -14.86 -0.74 -6.69
C HIS A 521 -13.86 -0.56 -7.84
N TYR A 522 -12.73 0.12 -7.62
CA TYR A 522 -11.69 0.24 -8.64
C TYR A 522 -11.07 -1.13 -9.00
N VAL A 523 -10.91 -2.02 -8.02
CA VAL A 523 -10.53 -3.43 -8.25
C VAL A 523 -11.57 -4.15 -9.10
N LYS A 524 -12.87 -3.95 -8.80
CA LYS A 524 -13.95 -4.52 -9.61
C LYS A 524 -13.95 -4.01 -11.05
N SER A 525 -13.59 -2.76 -11.31
CA SER A 525 -13.45 -2.25 -12.69
C SER A 525 -12.36 -3.00 -13.48
N ALA A 526 -11.28 -3.42 -12.83
CA ALA A 526 -10.26 -4.25 -13.47
C ALA A 526 -10.78 -5.67 -13.77
N GLU A 527 -11.56 -6.27 -12.86
CA GLU A 527 -12.24 -7.55 -13.12
C GLU A 527 -13.16 -7.46 -14.34
N VAL A 528 -13.93 -6.37 -14.49
CA VAL A 528 -14.82 -6.14 -15.64
C VAL A 528 -14.03 -6.07 -16.96
N LEU A 529 -12.86 -5.43 -17.00
CA LEU A 529 -12.00 -5.49 -18.20
C LEU A 529 -11.55 -6.91 -18.51
N LEU A 530 -11.08 -7.66 -17.50
CA LEU A 530 -10.64 -9.04 -17.72
C LEU A 530 -11.79 -9.95 -18.16
N GLN A 531 -13.01 -9.76 -17.64
CA GLN A 531 -14.21 -10.47 -18.08
C GLN A 531 -14.52 -10.18 -19.56
N ARG A 532 -14.43 -8.90 -20.00
CA ARG A 532 -14.59 -8.55 -21.42
C ARG A 532 -13.54 -9.22 -22.30
N VAL A 533 -12.28 -9.26 -21.86
CA VAL A 533 -11.19 -9.96 -22.56
C VAL A 533 -11.48 -11.46 -22.64
N GLN A 534 -11.92 -12.08 -21.55
CA GLN A 534 -12.30 -13.49 -21.53
C GLN A 534 -13.44 -13.77 -22.51
N THR A 535 -14.52 -12.98 -22.48
CA THR A 535 -15.64 -13.12 -23.43
C THR A 535 -15.17 -12.98 -24.88
N ALA A 536 -14.26 -12.05 -25.17
CA ALA A 536 -13.70 -11.88 -26.51
C ALA A 536 -12.84 -13.08 -26.95
N VAL A 537 -12.08 -13.69 -26.03
CA VAL A 537 -11.36 -14.94 -26.29
C VAL A 537 -12.34 -16.08 -26.60
N GLU A 538 -13.38 -16.24 -25.78
CA GLU A 538 -14.39 -17.27 -25.98
C GLU A 538 -15.12 -17.11 -27.32
N MET A 539 -15.48 -15.87 -27.70
CA MET A 539 -16.07 -15.57 -29.00
C MET A 539 -15.14 -15.89 -30.17
N PHE A 540 -13.85 -15.52 -30.07
CA PHE A 540 -12.87 -15.81 -31.10
C PHE A 540 -12.67 -17.32 -31.30
N LEU A 541 -12.49 -18.07 -30.20
CA LEU A 541 -12.31 -19.52 -30.25
C LEU A 541 -13.55 -20.24 -30.81
N HIS A 542 -14.74 -19.76 -30.47
CA HIS A 542 -15.98 -20.29 -31.02
C HIS A 542 -16.03 -20.15 -32.55
N TRP A 543 -15.78 -18.94 -33.07
CA TRP A 543 -15.81 -18.70 -34.52
C TRP A 543 -14.64 -19.35 -35.27
N ASP A 544 -13.43 -19.43 -34.69
CA ASP A 544 -12.29 -20.17 -35.27
C ASP A 544 -12.65 -21.65 -35.44
N LYS A 545 -13.30 -22.25 -34.44
CA LYS A 545 -13.77 -23.64 -34.49
C LYS A 545 -14.84 -23.84 -35.55
N GLU A 546 -15.81 -22.94 -35.66
CA GLU A 546 -16.85 -23.02 -36.71
C GLU A 546 -16.25 -22.91 -38.11
N VAL A 547 -15.30 -21.99 -38.34
CA VAL A 547 -14.58 -21.89 -39.61
C VAL A 547 -13.87 -23.21 -39.95
N ARG A 548 -13.13 -23.79 -39.00
CA ARG A 548 -12.47 -25.10 -39.18
C ARG A 548 -13.45 -26.23 -39.46
N ASN A 549 -14.61 -26.26 -38.80
CA ASN A 549 -15.64 -27.28 -39.04
C ASN A 549 -16.11 -27.25 -40.49
N TYR A 550 -16.42 -26.07 -41.02
CA TYR A 550 -16.84 -25.89 -42.41
C TYR A 550 -15.70 -26.21 -43.41
N GLU A 551 -14.45 -25.86 -43.10
CA GLU A 551 -13.29 -26.22 -43.94
C GLU A 551 -13.08 -27.74 -44.03
N GLN A 552 -13.31 -28.47 -42.93
CA GLN A 552 -13.25 -29.93 -42.90
C GLN A 552 -14.40 -30.57 -43.68
N MET A 553 -15.61 -30.00 -43.62
CA MET A 553 -16.77 -30.45 -44.38
C MET A 553 -16.63 -30.23 -45.90
N LYS A 554 -15.76 -29.32 -46.34
CA LYS A 554 -15.46 -29.08 -47.76
C LYS A 554 -14.51 -30.12 -48.38
N ASN A 555 -13.82 -30.90 -47.56
CA ASN A 555 -12.78 -31.87 -47.98
C ASN A 555 -13.20 -33.36 -48.17
N PRO A 556 -14.46 -33.82 -48.10
CA PRO A 556 -14.83 -35.18 -48.51
C PRO A 556 -15.54 -35.17 -49.88
N GLY A 557 -14.83 -35.56 -50.95
CA GLY A 557 -15.40 -36.05 -52.23
C GLY A 557 -16.45 -35.17 -52.91
N SER A 558 -16.02 -34.29 -53.81
CA SER A 558 -16.85 -33.36 -54.58
C SER A 558 -17.86 -34.04 -55.53
N ASP A 559 -19.15 -33.98 -55.19
CA ASP A 559 -20.24 -33.85 -56.17
C ASP A 559 -20.65 -32.36 -56.18
N GLU A 560 -20.17 -31.60 -57.16
CA GLU A 560 -20.38 -30.14 -57.28
C GLU A 560 -21.86 -29.74 -57.56
N ASP A 561 -22.74 -30.71 -57.82
CA ASP A 561 -24.13 -30.49 -58.23
C ASP A 561 -25.16 -30.47 -57.08
N ASN A 562 -24.73 -30.53 -55.81
CA ASN A 562 -25.66 -30.54 -54.67
C ASN A 562 -26.08 -29.10 -54.25
N PRO A 563 -27.38 -28.73 -54.28
CA PRO A 563 -27.86 -27.39 -53.91
C PRO A 563 -27.53 -26.94 -52.49
N ASP A 564 -27.17 -27.87 -51.58
CA ASP A 564 -26.70 -27.57 -50.23
C ASP A 564 -25.30 -26.92 -50.19
N HIS A 565 -24.49 -27.04 -51.25
CA HIS A 565 -23.12 -26.52 -51.29
C HIS A 565 -23.09 -24.98 -51.31
N ALA A 566 -24.06 -24.33 -51.94
CA ALA A 566 -24.21 -22.87 -51.93
C ALA A 566 -24.58 -22.35 -50.53
N SER A 567 -25.48 -23.06 -49.81
CA SER A 567 -25.85 -22.72 -48.43
C SER A 567 -24.68 -22.90 -47.46
N GLN A 568 -23.89 -23.96 -47.62
CA GLN A 568 -22.67 -24.18 -46.82
C GLN A 568 -21.59 -23.13 -47.08
N THR A 569 -21.38 -22.75 -48.35
CA THR A 569 -20.42 -21.69 -48.71
C THR A 569 -20.82 -20.34 -48.10
N GLN A 570 -22.12 -20.02 -48.09
CA GLN A 570 -22.64 -18.82 -47.43
C GLN A 570 -22.43 -18.85 -45.91
N LYS A 571 -22.70 -19.98 -45.25
CA LYS A 571 -22.47 -20.15 -43.80
C LYS A 571 -21.00 -20.06 -43.43
N TRP A 572 -20.11 -20.63 -44.24
CA TRP A 572 -18.67 -20.48 -44.06
C TRP A 572 -18.24 -19.01 -44.19
N ALA A 573 -18.74 -18.30 -45.21
CA ALA A 573 -18.42 -16.88 -45.40
C ALA A 573 -18.88 -16.02 -44.21
N GLU A 574 -20.07 -16.29 -43.67
CA GLU A 574 -20.58 -15.64 -42.45
C GLU A 574 -19.72 -15.96 -41.23
N ALA A 575 -19.40 -17.24 -40.99
CA ALA A 575 -18.55 -17.66 -39.88
C ALA A 575 -17.13 -17.07 -39.98
N ASN A 576 -16.56 -17.00 -41.18
CA ASN A 576 -15.25 -16.41 -41.42
C ASN A 576 -15.25 -14.89 -41.21
N SER A 577 -16.31 -14.20 -41.63
CA SER A 577 -16.51 -12.77 -41.32
C SER A 577 -16.61 -12.54 -39.81
N ASN A 578 -17.45 -13.31 -39.11
CA ASN A 578 -17.61 -13.20 -37.67
C ASN A 578 -16.32 -13.55 -36.90
N CYS A 579 -15.52 -14.50 -37.41
CA CYS A 579 -14.21 -14.84 -36.86
C CYS A 579 -13.23 -13.66 -36.99
N ALA A 580 -13.20 -13.01 -38.16
CA ALA A 580 -12.37 -11.82 -38.39
C ALA A 580 -12.77 -10.65 -37.48
N ASP A 581 -14.08 -10.42 -37.31
CA ASP A 581 -14.60 -9.39 -36.40
C ASP A 581 -14.27 -9.70 -34.93
N ALA A 582 -14.47 -10.95 -34.49
CA ALA A 582 -14.14 -11.40 -33.14
C ALA A 582 -12.63 -11.28 -32.84
N LYS A 583 -11.78 -11.63 -33.82
CA LYS A 583 -10.32 -11.45 -33.73
C LYS A 583 -9.95 -9.98 -33.60
N THR A 584 -10.55 -9.11 -34.42
CA THR A 584 -10.29 -7.67 -34.37
C THR A 584 -10.68 -7.08 -33.01
N ASN A 585 -11.84 -7.49 -32.46
CA ASN A 585 -12.28 -7.07 -31.13
C ASN A 585 -11.34 -7.57 -30.03
N LEU A 586 -10.88 -8.83 -30.10
CA LEU A 586 -9.93 -9.38 -29.15
C LEU A 586 -8.59 -8.66 -29.19
N GLU A 587 -8.04 -8.41 -30.39
CA GLU A 587 -6.80 -7.65 -30.57
C GLU A 587 -6.93 -6.22 -30.03
N PHE A 588 -8.08 -5.60 -30.23
CA PHE A 588 -8.39 -4.27 -29.70
C PHE A 588 -8.44 -4.26 -28.17
N LEU A 589 -9.13 -5.20 -27.52
CA LEU A 589 -9.20 -5.30 -26.06
C LEU A 589 -7.87 -5.69 -25.41
N CYS A 590 -7.06 -6.51 -26.09
CA CYS A 590 -5.74 -6.91 -25.61
C CYS A 590 -4.66 -5.83 -25.82
N LYS A 591 -4.98 -4.73 -26.52
CA LYS A 591 -4.05 -3.66 -26.82
C LYS A 591 -3.50 -3.03 -25.55
N ASP A 592 -2.19 -3.18 -25.35
CA ASP A 592 -1.47 -2.71 -24.15
C ASP A 592 -2.00 -3.27 -22.82
N LEU A 593 -2.77 -4.37 -22.82
CA LEU A 593 -3.43 -4.91 -21.62
C LEU A 593 -2.43 -5.17 -20.47
N SER A 594 -1.24 -5.67 -20.76
CA SER A 594 -0.20 -5.87 -19.75
C SER A 594 0.26 -4.55 -19.12
N SER A 595 0.43 -3.50 -19.92
CA SER A 595 0.78 -2.17 -19.41
C SER A 595 -0.36 -1.53 -18.64
N GLU A 596 -1.60 -1.77 -19.05
CA GLU A 596 -2.82 -1.33 -18.37
C GLU A 596 -2.91 -1.93 -16.97
N LEU A 597 -2.79 -3.27 -16.88
CA LEU A 597 -2.83 -3.99 -15.61
C LEU A 597 -1.66 -3.60 -14.69
N ALA A 598 -0.45 -3.40 -15.22
CA ALA A 598 0.67 -2.93 -14.43
C ALA A 598 0.47 -1.51 -13.88
N HIS A 599 -0.12 -0.61 -14.68
CA HIS A 599 -0.47 0.73 -14.21
C HIS A 599 -1.54 0.70 -13.13
N PHE A 600 -2.61 -0.08 -13.35
CA PHE A 600 -3.66 -0.30 -12.36
C PHE A 600 -3.10 -0.86 -11.06
N ASP A 601 -2.26 -1.89 -11.12
CA ASP A 601 -1.71 -2.55 -9.94
C ASP A 601 -0.86 -1.60 -9.10
N TRP A 602 0.05 -0.86 -9.76
CA TRP A 602 0.84 0.18 -9.12
C TRP A 602 -0.04 1.26 -8.49
N ARG A 603 -1.08 1.72 -9.20
CA ARG A 603 -1.97 2.77 -8.70
C ARG A 603 -2.79 2.31 -7.50
N LYS A 604 -3.32 1.07 -7.54
CA LYS A 604 -4.00 0.40 -6.43
C LYS A 604 -3.09 0.35 -5.19
N GLU A 605 -1.83 -0.07 -5.34
CA GLU A 605 -0.90 -0.16 -4.22
C GLU A 605 -0.54 1.21 -3.62
N VAL A 606 -0.35 2.23 -4.46
CA VAL A 606 -0.08 3.60 -4.01
C VAL A 606 -1.24 4.14 -3.18
N GLU A 607 -2.47 4.01 -3.67
CA GLU A 607 -3.65 4.51 -2.95
C GLU A 607 -3.91 3.74 -1.66
N LEU A 608 -3.78 2.40 -1.67
CA LEU A 608 -3.92 1.60 -0.46
C LEU A 608 -2.86 1.96 0.59
N ARG A 609 -1.62 2.18 0.16
CA ARG A 609 -0.55 2.62 1.08
C ARG A 609 -0.92 3.94 1.75
N GLU A 610 -1.43 4.92 0.99
CA GLU A 610 -1.87 6.21 1.53
C GLU A 610 -2.99 6.03 2.56
N ILE A 611 -4.01 5.23 2.24
CA ILE A 611 -5.13 4.96 3.15
C ILE A 611 -4.68 4.22 4.41
N LEU A 612 -3.76 3.26 4.28
CA LEU A 612 -3.23 2.49 5.41
C LEU A 612 -2.34 3.35 6.32
N ILE A 613 -1.58 4.30 5.75
CA ILE A 613 -0.83 5.29 6.53
C ILE A 613 -1.81 6.16 7.33
N GLU A 614 -2.80 6.76 6.66
CA GLU A 614 -3.83 7.60 7.30
C GLU A 614 -4.54 6.84 8.43
N TYR A 615 -4.90 5.57 8.19
CA TYR A 615 -5.48 4.71 9.23
C TYR A 615 -4.52 4.46 10.38
N SER A 616 -3.26 4.13 10.11
CA SER A 616 -2.28 3.86 11.16
C SER A 616 -1.98 5.09 12.02
N GLU A 617 -1.91 6.28 11.41
CA GLU A 617 -1.72 7.57 12.09
C GLU A 617 -2.92 7.86 12.99
N LEU A 618 -4.14 7.74 12.45
CA LEU A 618 -5.38 7.93 13.20
C LEU A 618 -5.47 6.98 14.41
N ARG A 619 -5.15 5.70 14.22
CA ARG A 619 -5.14 4.71 15.31
C ARG A 619 -4.07 5.05 16.35
N SER A 620 -2.88 5.49 15.94
CA SER A 620 -1.81 5.88 16.86
C SER A 620 -2.24 7.06 17.72
N GLU A 621 -2.74 8.13 17.09
CA GLU A 621 -3.22 9.33 17.79
C GLU A 621 -4.36 8.99 18.76
N HIS A 622 -5.33 8.17 18.33
CA HIS A 622 -6.40 7.70 19.20
C HIS A 622 -5.85 7.00 20.46
N PHE A 623 -4.95 6.04 20.31
CA PHE A 623 -4.40 5.30 21.44
C PHE A 623 -3.52 6.16 22.35
N GLU A 624 -2.78 7.14 21.82
CA GLU A 624 -2.05 8.12 22.62
C GLU A 624 -2.99 9.00 23.48
N LYS A 625 -4.11 9.45 22.88
CA LYS A 625 -5.17 10.17 23.61
C LYS A 625 -5.79 9.30 24.69
N VAL A 626 -6.10 8.04 24.38
CA VAL A 626 -6.64 7.07 25.36
C VAL A 626 -5.66 6.85 26.51
N GLN A 627 -4.38 6.63 26.22
CA GLN A 627 -3.34 6.45 27.23
C GLN A 627 -3.21 7.68 28.14
N SER A 628 -3.18 8.88 27.56
CA SER A 628 -3.08 10.14 28.30
C SER A 628 -4.26 10.35 29.24
N LYS A 629 -5.48 10.01 28.79
CA LYS A 629 -6.70 10.04 29.61
C LYS A 629 -6.64 9.07 30.79
N TRP A 630 -6.23 7.82 30.55
CA TRP A 630 -6.05 6.83 31.61
C TRP A 630 -4.98 7.24 32.62
N PHE A 631 -3.88 7.83 32.17
CA PHE A 631 -2.84 8.34 33.05
C PHE A 631 -3.36 9.47 33.96
N GLY A 632 -4.17 10.38 33.41
CA GLY A 632 -4.82 11.44 34.18
C GLY A 632 -5.72 10.90 35.29
N VAL A 633 -6.60 9.94 35.00
CA VAL A 633 -7.47 9.35 36.03
C VAL A 633 -6.69 8.50 37.03
N LYS A 634 -5.64 7.80 36.60
CA LYS A 634 -4.76 7.06 37.53
C LYS A 634 -4.22 7.99 38.61
N LEU A 635 -3.68 9.16 38.23
CA LEU A 635 -3.18 10.14 39.19
C LEU A 635 -4.26 10.64 40.17
N MET A 636 -5.50 10.79 39.70
CA MET A 636 -6.63 11.17 40.56
C MET A 636 -6.99 10.07 41.57
N VAL A 637 -6.99 8.81 41.15
CA VAL A 637 -7.29 7.64 42.00
C VAL A 637 -6.13 7.32 42.96
N GLU A 638 -4.90 7.71 42.63
CA GLU A 638 -3.75 7.56 43.54
C GLU A 638 -3.71 8.65 44.63
N ALA A 639 -4.65 9.62 44.61
CA ALA A 639 -4.69 10.68 45.61
C ALA A 639 -4.95 10.12 47.03
N PRO A 640 -4.28 10.68 48.07
CA PRO A 640 -4.48 10.23 49.44
C PRO A 640 -5.92 10.40 49.92
N ILE A 641 -6.47 9.38 50.59
CA ILE A 641 -7.83 9.42 51.13
C ILE A 641 -7.84 10.24 52.44
N ALA A 642 -8.37 11.46 52.36
CA ALA A 642 -8.51 12.33 53.51
C ALA A 642 -9.61 11.82 54.49
N PRO A 643 -9.36 11.76 55.81
CA PRO A 643 -10.34 11.27 56.78
C PRO A 643 -11.60 12.14 56.90
N GLU A 644 -11.55 13.41 56.50
CA GLU A 644 -12.68 14.34 56.60
C GLU A 644 -13.75 14.12 55.51
N VAL A 645 -13.40 13.45 54.41
CA VAL A 645 -14.28 13.21 53.23
C VAL A 645 -14.63 11.73 53.08
N ARG A 646 -14.86 11.04 54.20
CA ARG A 646 -15.31 9.64 54.22
C ARG A 646 -16.82 9.56 54.37
N ALA A 647 -17.44 8.65 53.63
CA ALA A 647 -18.89 8.51 53.54
C ALA A 647 -19.60 8.48 54.91
N ILE A 648 -19.18 7.59 55.82
CA ILE A 648 -19.80 7.43 57.15
C ILE A 648 -19.72 8.74 57.95
N LYS A 649 -18.56 9.42 57.92
CA LYS A 649 -18.37 10.67 58.64
C LYS A 649 -19.23 11.80 58.06
N CYS A 650 -19.33 11.88 56.73
CA CYS A 650 -20.20 12.85 56.06
C CYS A 650 -21.70 12.60 56.35
N VAL A 651 -22.12 11.33 56.50
CA VAL A 651 -23.50 10.97 56.86
C VAL A 651 -23.80 11.28 58.32
N GLU A 652 -22.82 11.15 59.22
CA GLU A 652 -22.95 11.53 60.63
C GLU A 652 -23.04 13.05 60.84
N ASP A 653 -22.39 13.84 59.97
CA ASP A 653 -22.37 15.31 60.01
C ASP A 653 -23.55 15.99 59.26
N SER A 654 -24.36 15.22 58.53
CA SER A 654 -25.55 15.67 57.76
C SER A 654 -26.84 15.46 58.54
#